data_AF-A0A0Q9KSC5-F1
#
_entry.id   AF-A0A0Q9KSC5-F1
#
_cell.length_a   1.000
_cell.length_b   1.000
_cell.length_c   1.000
_cell.angle_alpha   90.00
_cell.angle_beta   90.00
_cell.angle_gamma   90.00
#
_symmetry.space_group_name_H-M   'P 1'
#
loop_
_entity.id
_entity.type
_entity.pdbx_description
1 polymer ?
#
loop_
_entity_poly.entity_id
_entity_poly.type
_entity_poly.pdbx_seq_one_letter_code
_entity_poly.pdbx_strand_id
1 'polypeptide(L)'
;MRVLITGGLGFIGSHVAERFYKEGHQIFIIDNLSSGNPENLSTPYKLYSLNVESSKCVEVFNSHKFDVVVHLAAQINVATSLENPFLDAKSNILGLNNMLNLSAKYGVKKFIFASSAAVYGMNEHTPINEEADCNPLSPYGMNKWLGEYYCKKFTELYGLDTLCFRFSNVYGPRQGTIGEGGVVSIYLERMFKDQELTVFGDGNQTRDFIYVEDVADAIYRGVDAEYKEVLNLSTNTEKSVNELLGIFKELHPIKGVVYREARKGDIYRSSLDNTKVKRQLDWVPMYSLKEGLTKTYEWFATQQQKPPREKKEKSSRRLFSFLKPALPYIENFVAFGIVTALTIGTQSDIQSYQLDYKLIYILVISMLYGTRQSILSFALSSLLFLGMSLYNGRDLISFIYDSQSMVTLAAYLFIGIVVGYTVDRKNSEIKTAKIEAVASEERNEFLSEIYNDTRLVKEELQSQIMNTEDSFGKIYNITKELDSLEPELIFNAAISVLEQIMRSKSISIYSINKYGNFLRLTAKSKVTEMQLPKSLKVSDFPHLQQLIDSQSLYINKALDQAIPVLSAPIMYNNRIIAVVSLHHLPFENFTLYYQNLFKVAVELISSSLFKAHRYLEATQSERYIEGTDVLNEESFLTVLDSKKQTKIKLNIEFTLLVISNSDIQIEELSNKVSSFLRETDVIGKGPDGRYYIILSNSEKQDAAIVTERITKSGIIPIIVKEELLYA
;
A
#
# COMPACT_ATOMS: atom_id res chain seq x y z
N MET A 1 14.60 1.76 8.46
CA MET A 1 14.42 0.33 8.76
C MET A 1 13.47 -0.31 7.77
N ARG A 2 13.60 -1.61 7.55
CA ARG A 2 12.57 -2.45 6.89
C ARG A 2 11.72 -3.10 7.97
N VAL A 3 10.44 -2.72 8.01
CA VAL A 3 9.50 -3.12 9.06
C VAL A 3 8.45 -4.04 8.46
N LEU A 4 8.38 -5.28 8.96
CA LEU A 4 7.33 -6.22 8.61
C LEU A 4 6.19 -6.12 9.62
N ILE A 5 4.99 -5.81 9.15
CA ILE A 5 3.79 -5.70 9.98
C ILE A 5 2.81 -6.80 9.55
N THR A 6 2.63 -7.83 10.38
CA THR A 6 1.59 -8.82 10.10
C THR A 6 0.24 -8.26 10.55
N GLY A 7 -0.83 -8.41 9.77
CA GLY A 7 -2.12 -7.80 10.07
C GLY A 7 -2.14 -6.29 9.82
N GLY A 8 -1.21 -5.80 8.99
CA GLY A 8 -1.00 -4.38 8.70
C GLY A 8 -2.17 -3.70 7.95
N LEU A 9 -3.09 -4.47 7.38
CA LEU A 9 -4.30 -3.93 6.75
C LEU A 9 -5.51 -3.93 7.71
N GLY A 10 -5.32 -4.41 8.94
CA GLY A 10 -6.32 -4.35 10.00
C GLY A 10 -6.43 -2.96 10.65
N PHE A 11 -7.33 -2.85 11.64
CA PHE A 11 -7.56 -1.63 12.40
C PHE A 11 -6.27 -1.05 12.99
N ILE A 12 -5.66 -1.71 13.97
CA ILE A 12 -4.44 -1.21 14.64
C ILE A 12 -3.25 -1.22 13.67
N GLY A 13 -3.13 -2.29 12.86
CA GLY A 13 -2.00 -2.45 11.94
C GLY A 13 -1.84 -1.33 10.93
N SER A 14 -2.94 -0.78 10.41
CA SER A 14 -2.88 0.34 9.48
C SER A 14 -2.34 1.61 10.14
N HIS A 15 -2.75 1.93 11.37
CA HIS A 15 -2.21 3.08 12.11
C HIS A 15 -0.73 2.90 12.45
N VAL A 16 -0.32 1.68 12.79
CA VAL A 16 1.10 1.36 13.02
C VAL A 16 1.90 1.55 11.73
N ALA A 17 1.44 1.00 10.61
CA ALA A 17 2.10 1.18 9.31
C ALA A 17 2.26 2.67 8.93
N GLU A 18 1.22 3.48 9.15
CA GLU A 18 1.29 4.93 8.92
C GLU A 18 2.27 5.63 9.85
N ARG A 19 2.30 5.26 11.14
CA ARG A 19 3.24 5.81 12.12
C ARG A 19 4.69 5.55 11.71
N PHE A 20 5.03 4.32 11.30
CA PHE A 20 6.37 3.97 10.81
C PHE A 20 6.69 4.66 9.47
N TYR A 21 5.72 4.75 8.56
CA TYR A 21 5.92 5.40 7.27
C TYR A 21 6.21 6.90 7.41
N LYS A 22 5.51 7.60 8.32
CA LYS A 22 5.74 9.02 8.63
C LYS A 22 7.18 9.32 9.04
N GLU A 23 7.88 8.33 9.62
CA GLU A 23 9.29 8.41 10.06
C GLU A 23 10.28 7.91 8.99
N GLY A 24 9.82 7.69 7.76
CA GLY A 24 10.66 7.31 6.63
C GLY A 24 11.08 5.83 6.61
N HIS A 25 10.34 4.95 7.27
CA HIS A 25 10.60 3.51 7.23
C HIS A 25 9.90 2.80 6.06
N GLN A 26 10.49 1.70 5.59
CA GLN A 26 9.93 0.87 4.52
C GLN A 26 8.97 -0.16 5.11
N ILE A 27 7.74 -0.20 4.61
CA ILE A 27 6.65 -1.00 5.17
C ILE A 27 6.40 -2.24 4.31
N PHE A 28 6.45 -3.40 4.95
CA PHE A 28 6.08 -4.69 4.39
C PHE A 28 4.94 -5.28 5.21
N ILE A 29 3.95 -5.88 4.56
CA ILE A 29 2.75 -6.38 5.22
C ILE A 29 2.49 -7.84 4.83
N ILE A 30 2.26 -8.69 5.83
CA ILE A 30 1.63 -10.00 5.64
C ILE A 30 0.21 -9.90 6.19
N ASP A 31 -0.79 -10.05 5.33
CA ASP A 31 -2.21 -10.00 5.72
C ASP A 31 -3.01 -10.92 4.81
N ASN A 32 -3.89 -11.75 5.37
CA ASN A 32 -4.72 -12.68 4.60
C ASN A 32 -6.05 -12.07 4.15
N LEU A 33 -6.29 -10.79 4.43
CA LEU A 33 -7.52 -10.04 4.10
C LEU A 33 -8.80 -10.63 4.72
N SER A 34 -8.67 -11.47 5.76
CA SER A 34 -9.83 -12.04 6.46
C SER A 34 -10.67 -10.97 7.16
N SER A 35 -10.00 -10.00 7.80
CA SER A 35 -10.60 -8.78 8.36
C SER A 35 -9.90 -7.49 7.93
N GLY A 36 -8.74 -7.60 7.27
CA GLY A 36 -7.99 -6.45 6.75
C GLY A 36 -8.66 -5.84 5.52
N ASN A 37 -8.52 -4.53 5.35
CA ASN A 37 -9.00 -3.82 4.17
C ASN A 37 -7.83 -3.01 3.57
N PRO A 38 -7.44 -3.24 2.30
CA PRO A 38 -6.38 -2.47 1.63
C PRO A 38 -6.60 -0.95 1.67
N GLU A 39 -7.86 -0.50 1.74
CA GLU A 39 -8.21 0.93 1.83
C GLU A 39 -7.94 1.57 3.18
N ASN A 40 -7.61 0.77 4.19
CA ASN A 40 -7.20 1.28 5.49
C ASN A 40 -5.85 2.01 5.41
N LEU A 41 -5.07 1.79 4.36
CA LEU A 41 -3.78 2.42 4.15
C LEU A 41 -3.73 3.17 2.81
N SER A 42 -3.37 4.45 2.88
CA SER A 42 -3.00 5.26 1.71
C SER A 42 -1.48 5.36 1.52
N THR A 43 -0.70 5.03 2.54
CA THR A 43 0.76 5.05 2.49
C THR A 43 1.29 3.88 1.65
N PRO A 44 2.38 4.04 0.88
CA PRO A 44 3.02 2.95 0.16
C PRO A 44 3.46 1.78 1.08
N TYR A 45 3.14 0.54 0.69
CA TYR A 45 3.58 -0.70 1.35
C TYR A 45 3.76 -1.83 0.32
N LYS A 46 4.58 -2.83 0.66
CA LYS A 46 4.63 -4.11 -0.08
C LYS A 46 3.74 -5.15 0.62
N LEU A 47 2.75 -5.68 -0.10
CA LEU A 47 1.79 -6.66 0.44
C LEU A 47 2.15 -8.09 0.07
N TYR A 48 2.02 -8.99 1.04
CA TYR A 48 2.02 -10.43 0.86
C TYR A 48 0.70 -10.99 1.38
N SER A 49 -0.15 -11.43 0.45
CA SER A 49 -1.46 -12.01 0.79
C SER A 49 -1.30 -13.45 1.30
N LEU A 50 -0.89 -13.60 2.55
CA LEU A 50 -0.55 -14.88 3.16
C LEU A 50 -1.13 -14.99 4.58
N ASN A 51 -1.46 -16.21 4.97
CA ASN A 51 -1.69 -16.54 6.37
C ASN A 51 -0.36 -16.62 7.12
N VAL A 52 -0.29 -16.09 8.35
CA VAL A 52 0.95 -16.05 9.14
C VAL A 52 1.46 -17.43 9.54
N GLU A 53 0.61 -18.45 9.63
CA GLU A 53 1.03 -19.84 9.88
C GLU A 53 1.53 -20.56 8.62
N SER A 54 1.47 -19.91 7.45
CA SER A 54 1.88 -20.51 6.19
C SER A 54 3.39 -20.72 6.14
N SER A 55 3.81 -21.90 5.70
CA SER A 55 5.23 -22.17 5.42
C SER A 55 5.80 -21.26 4.33
N LYS A 56 4.95 -20.72 3.43
CA LYS A 56 5.34 -19.77 2.38
C LYS A 56 5.90 -18.46 2.92
N CYS A 57 5.63 -18.11 4.19
CA CYS A 57 6.21 -16.92 4.80
C CYS A 57 7.75 -16.94 4.81
N VAL A 58 8.37 -18.13 4.77
CA VAL A 58 9.84 -18.25 4.66
C VAL A 58 10.40 -17.52 3.43
N GLU A 59 9.62 -17.47 2.34
CA GLU A 59 10.03 -16.84 1.09
C GLU A 59 10.03 -15.31 1.22
N VAL A 60 9.11 -14.75 2.02
CA VAL A 60 9.09 -13.32 2.36
C VAL A 60 10.35 -12.91 3.12
N PHE A 61 10.73 -13.70 4.12
CA PHE A 61 11.95 -13.47 4.92
C PHE A 61 13.24 -13.76 4.14
N ASN A 62 13.23 -14.69 3.18
CA ASN A 62 14.35 -14.91 2.27
C ASN A 62 14.60 -13.70 1.37
N SER A 63 13.53 -13.11 0.83
CA SER A 63 13.62 -12.00 -0.12
C SER A 63 13.96 -10.67 0.55
N HIS A 64 13.72 -10.53 1.86
CA HIS A 64 13.91 -9.26 2.57
C HIS A 64 14.54 -9.48 3.95
N LYS A 65 15.62 -8.75 4.23
CA LYS A 65 16.18 -8.64 5.57
C LYS A 65 15.39 -7.60 6.37
N PHE A 66 14.50 -8.05 7.27
CA PHE A 66 13.73 -7.17 8.14
C PHE A 66 14.54 -6.78 9.39
N ASP A 67 14.46 -5.50 9.76
CA ASP A 67 15.04 -5.02 11.02
C ASP A 67 14.09 -5.31 12.20
N VAL A 68 12.79 -5.15 11.95
CA VAL A 68 11.73 -5.22 12.96
C VAL A 68 10.54 -5.99 12.42
N VAL A 69 9.95 -6.83 13.26
CA VAL A 69 8.66 -7.47 13.01
C VAL A 69 7.66 -7.00 14.05
N VAL A 70 6.54 -6.44 13.61
CA VAL A 70 5.39 -6.10 14.46
C VAL A 70 4.25 -7.08 14.18
N HIS A 71 4.00 -7.97 15.13
CA HIS A 71 3.03 -9.05 14.99
C HIS A 71 1.64 -8.66 15.54
N LEU A 72 0.78 -8.16 14.65
CA LEU A 72 -0.60 -7.76 14.95
C LEU A 72 -1.65 -8.70 14.33
N ALA A 73 -1.26 -9.66 13.49
CA ALA A 73 -2.17 -10.62 12.88
C ALA A 73 -2.70 -11.57 13.96
N ALA A 74 -4.01 -11.64 14.10
CA ALA A 74 -4.67 -12.50 15.08
C ALA A 74 -6.13 -12.75 14.70
N GLN A 75 -6.66 -13.88 15.16
CA GLN A 75 -8.09 -14.05 15.36
C GLN A 75 -8.44 -13.30 16.66
N ILE A 76 -9.23 -12.23 16.59
CA ILE A 76 -9.46 -11.29 17.71
C ILE A 76 -10.82 -11.43 18.40
N ASN A 77 -11.76 -12.20 17.85
CA ASN A 77 -13.11 -12.36 18.39
C ASN A 77 -13.14 -13.44 19.48
N VAL A 78 -13.42 -13.03 20.72
CA VAL A 78 -13.51 -13.93 21.88
C VAL A 78 -14.63 -14.97 21.71
N ALA A 79 -15.80 -14.58 21.22
CA ALA A 79 -16.90 -15.51 20.96
C ALA A 79 -16.52 -16.56 19.90
N THR A 80 -15.87 -16.16 18.81
CA THR A 80 -15.36 -17.10 17.81
C THR A 80 -14.31 -18.04 18.39
N SER A 81 -13.48 -17.56 19.34
CA SER A 81 -12.49 -18.41 20.01
C SER A 81 -13.13 -19.50 20.86
N LEU A 82 -14.30 -19.23 21.46
CA LEU A 82 -15.08 -20.21 22.23
C LEU A 82 -15.78 -21.23 21.31
N GLU A 83 -16.33 -20.77 20.20
CA GLU A 83 -17.00 -21.62 19.21
C GLU A 83 -16.02 -22.52 18.44
N ASN A 84 -14.84 -22.00 18.09
CA ASN A 84 -13.82 -22.71 17.35
C ASN A 84 -12.39 -22.43 17.88
N PRO A 85 -12.01 -23.05 19.01
CA PRO A 85 -10.69 -22.87 19.62
C PRO A 85 -9.52 -23.28 18.70
N PHE A 86 -9.75 -24.25 17.81
CA PHE A 86 -8.73 -24.72 16.87
C PHE A 86 -8.37 -23.64 15.85
N LEU A 87 -9.37 -22.95 15.29
CA LEU A 87 -9.14 -21.85 14.35
C LEU A 87 -8.40 -20.69 15.05
N ASP A 88 -8.76 -20.40 16.29
CA ASP A 88 -8.09 -19.38 17.11
C ASP A 88 -6.60 -19.73 17.31
N ALA A 89 -6.30 -20.95 17.77
CA ALA A 89 -4.93 -21.42 17.99
C ALA A 89 -4.11 -21.48 16.69
N LYS A 90 -4.73 -21.82 15.56
CA LYS A 90 -4.06 -21.85 14.26
C LYS A 90 -3.46 -20.48 13.90
N SER A 91 -4.24 -19.41 14.06
CA SER A 91 -3.75 -18.06 13.78
C SER A 91 -2.86 -17.53 14.91
N ASN A 92 -3.32 -17.64 16.16
CA ASN A 92 -2.72 -16.95 17.31
C ASN A 92 -1.47 -17.67 17.87
N ILE A 93 -1.35 -18.99 17.73
CA ILE A 93 -0.20 -19.76 18.23
C ILE A 93 0.68 -20.25 17.08
N LEU A 94 0.13 -20.96 16.10
CA LEU A 94 0.96 -21.48 14.99
C LEU A 94 1.49 -20.33 14.12
N GLY A 95 0.67 -19.32 13.87
CA GLY A 95 1.09 -18.09 13.20
C GLY A 95 2.19 -17.35 13.95
N LEU A 96 2.04 -17.15 15.26
CA LEU A 96 3.06 -16.53 16.10
C LEU A 96 4.38 -17.32 16.08
N ASN A 97 4.31 -18.63 16.29
CA ASN A 97 5.49 -19.49 16.30
C ASN A 97 6.24 -19.42 14.98
N ASN A 98 5.53 -19.48 13.85
CA ASN A 98 6.13 -19.32 12.52
C ASN A 98 6.85 -17.97 12.38
N MET A 99 6.20 -16.86 12.80
CA MET A 99 6.81 -15.53 12.75
C MET A 99 8.03 -15.39 13.66
N LEU A 100 7.98 -15.92 14.89
CA LEU A 100 9.12 -15.93 15.81
C LEU A 100 10.28 -16.75 15.26
N ASN A 101 10.01 -17.96 14.75
CA ASN A 101 11.01 -18.84 14.16
C ASN A 101 11.69 -18.22 12.94
N LEU A 102 10.93 -17.63 12.03
CA LEU A 102 11.48 -16.91 10.89
C LEU A 102 12.25 -15.67 11.34
N SER A 103 11.74 -14.92 12.31
CA SER A 103 12.44 -13.73 12.83
C SER A 103 13.80 -14.07 13.43
N ALA A 104 13.87 -15.11 14.27
CA ALA A 104 15.12 -15.59 14.84
C ALA A 104 16.07 -16.11 13.76
N LYS A 105 15.57 -16.94 12.83
CA LYS A 105 16.37 -17.56 11.76
C LYS A 105 17.02 -16.52 10.83
N TYR A 106 16.31 -15.44 10.51
CA TYR A 106 16.77 -14.41 9.58
C TYR A 106 17.38 -13.18 10.26
N GLY A 107 17.59 -13.23 11.58
CA GLY A 107 18.31 -12.20 12.33
C GLY A 107 17.56 -10.88 12.44
N VAL A 108 16.24 -10.92 12.64
CA VAL A 108 15.44 -9.73 13.00
C VAL A 108 15.93 -9.21 14.35
N LYS A 109 16.09 -7.89 14.48
CA LYS A 109 16.63 -7.29 15.69
C LYS A 109 15.59 -7.19 16.80
N LYS A 110 14.36 -6.81 16.46
CA LYS A 110 13.27 -6.62 17.43
C LYS A 110 11.97 -7.24 16.93
N PHE A 111 11.28 -7.97 17.80
CA PHE A 111 9.97 -8.54 17.55
C PHE A 111 8.94 -7.98 18.54
N ILE A 112 7.97 -7.24 18.06
CA ILE A 112 6.91 -6.65 18.88
C ILE A 112 5.64 -7.50 18.76
N PHE A 113 5.10 -7.96 19.88
CA PHE A 113 3.90 -8.78 19.95
C PHE A 113 2.73 -8.03 20.57
N ALA A 114 1.58 -8.05 19.90
CA ALA A 114 0.32 -7.55 20.44
C ALA A 114 -0.39 -8.61 21.29
N SER A 115 -0.29 -8.45 22.61
CA SER A 115 -1.06 -9.17 23.61
C SER A 115 -2.33 -8.38 24.00
N SER A 116 -3.00 -8.78 25.08
CA SER A 116 -4.29 -8.23 25.48
C SER A 116 -4.49 -8.24 26.99
N ALA A 117 -5.27 -7.30 27.51
CA ALA A 117 -5.78 -7.34 28.88
C ALA A 117 -6.55 -8.64 29.23
N ALA A 118 -7.05 -9.37 28.22
CA ALA A 118 -7.78 -10.62 28.41
C ALA A 118 -6.97 -11.72 29.14
N VAL A 119 -5.64 -11.58 29.19
CA VAL A 119 -4.76 -12.50 29.93
C VAL A 119 -4.99 -12.47 31.44
N TYR A 120 -5.47 -11.34 31.99
CA TYR A 120 -5.69 -11.19 33.43
C TYR A 120 -6.98 -11.86 33.92
N GLY A 121 -7.95 -12.10 33.03
CA GLY A 121 -9.24 -12.69 33.39
C GLY A 121 -10.05 -11.85 34.38
N MET A 122 -10.72 -12.51 35.33
CA MET A 122 -11.44 -11.82 36.41
C MET A 122 -10.45 -11.42 37.51
N ASN A 123 -10.07 -10.15 37.54
CA ASN A 123 -9.25 -9.57 38.59
C ASN A 123 -9.93 -8.31 39.13
N GLU A 124 -10.20 -8.29 40.43
CA GLU A 124 -10.88 -7.18 41.11
C GLU A 124 -9.94 -6.07 41.57
N HIS A 125 -8.61 -6.32 41.53
CA HIS A 125 -7.59 -5.38 41.96
C HIS A 125 -7.18 -4.45 40.80
N THR A 126 -7.96 -3.39 40.58
CA THR A 126 -7.64 -2.33 39.62
C THR A 126 -6.94 -1.13 40.28
N PRO A 127 -5.95 -0.49 39.62
CA PRO A 127 -5.39 -0.85 38.32
C PRO A 127 -4.45 -2.06 38.38
N ILE A 128 -4.54 -2.93 37.37
CA ILE A 128 -3.78 -4.19 37.29
C ILE A 128 -2.39 -3.90 36.70
N ASN A 129 -1.33 -4.28 37.39
CA ASN A 129 0.05 -4.17 36.90
C ASN A 129 0.52 -5.45 36.17
N GLU A 130 1.69 -5.41 35.54
CA GLU A 130 2.20 -6.54 34.75
C GLU A 130 2.61 -7.77 35.59
N GLU A 131 2.77 -7.60 36.91
CA GLU A 131 3.14 -8.68 37.85
C GLU A 131 1.92 -9.49 38.33
N ALA A 132 0.71 -9.02 38.05
CA ALA A 132 -0.51 -9.71 38.43
C ALA A 132 -0.63 -11.08 37.72
N ASP A 133 -1.21 -12.04 38.44
CA ASP A 133 -1.46 -13.37 37.92
C ASP A 133 -2.36 -13.33 36.67
N CYS A 134 -1.98 -14.12 35.66
CA CYS A 134 -2.74 -14.27 34.44
C CYS A 134 -3.67 -15.48 34.55
N ASN A 135 -4.98 -15.24 34.52
CA ASN A 135 -6.00 -16.28 34.58
C ASN A 135 -7.07 -16.11 33.49
N PRO A 136 -6.72 -16.28 32.21
CA PRO A 136 -7.60 -15.97 31.08
C PRO A 136 -8.87 -16.82 31.07
N LEU A 137 -10.00 -16.20 30.73
CA LEU A 137 -11.32 -16.84 30.74
C LEU A 137 -11.73 -17.42 29.38
N SER A 138 -10.93 -17.20 28.33
CA SER A 138 -11.25 -17.58 26.96
C SER A 138 -10.04 -18.15 26.22
N PRO A 139 -10.25 -18.99 25.18
CA PRO A 139 -9.17 -19.48 24.33
C PRO A 139 -8.34 -18.35 23.71
N TYR A 140 -8.97 -17.23 23.32
CA TYR A 140 -8.26 -16.03 22.86
C TYR A 140 -7.27 -15.50 23.92
N GLY A 141 -7.74 -15.29 25.16
CA GLY A 141 -6.90 -14.83 26.26
C GLY A 141 -5.77 -15.81 26.59
N MET A 142 -6.08 -17.11 26.58
CA MET A 142 -5.10 -18.19 26.78
C MET A 142 -4.01 -18.16 25.71
N ASN A 143 -4.38 -18.00 24.43
CA ASN A 143 -3.43 -17.97 23.34
C ASN A 143 -2.55 -16.71 23.37
N LYS A 144 -3.09 -15.55 23.77
CA LYS A 144 -2.28 -14.33 23.97
C LYS A 144 -1.29 -14.49 25.11
N TRP A 145 -1.71 -15.07 26.23
CA TRP A 145 -0.82 -15.34 27.36
C TRP A 145 0.29 -16.35 27.01
N LEU A 146 -0.06 -17.46 26.34
CA LEU A 146 0.91 -18.42 25.85
C LEU A 146 1.87 -17.78 24.83
N GLY A 147 1.39 -16.84 24.02
CA GLY A 147 2.22 -16.08 23.08
C GLY A 147 3.31 -15.25 23.76
N GLU A 148 3.01 -14.62 24.90
CA GLU A 148 4.01 -13.91 25.70
C GLU A 148 5.10 -14.87 26.21
N TYR A 149 4.71 -16.07 26.62
CA TYR A 149 5.66 -17.10 27.02
C TYR A 149 6.56 -17.55 25.86
N TYR A 150 6.01 -17.73 24.66
CA TYR A 150 6.81 -17.99 23.46
C TYR A 150 7.80 -16.85 23.19
N CYS A 151 7.36 -15.60 23.22
CA CYS A 151 8.25 -14.44 23.03
C CYS A 151 9.42 -14.46 24.03
N LYS A 152 9.14 -14.63 25.33
CA LYS A 152 10.17 -14.76 26.38
C LYS A 152 11.16 -15.88 26.08
N LYS A 153 10.66 -17.08 25.74
CA LYS A 153 11.52 -18.23 25.42
C LYS A 153 12.34 -18.04 24.16
N PHE A 154 11.82 -17.33 23.16
CA PHE A 154 12.60 -17.00 21.96
C PHE A 154 13.74 -16.02 22.25
N THR A 155 13.54 -15.07 23.16
CA THR A 155 14.63 -14.23 23.65
C THR A 155 15.69 -15.05 24.39
N GLU A 156 15.29 -15.93 25.32
CA GLU A 156 16.23 -16.76 26.10
C GLU A 156 17.00 -17.78 25.24
N LEU A 157 16.34 -18.43 24.27
CA LEU A 157 16.91 -19.54 23.50
C LEU A 157 17.64 -19.11 22.24
N TYR A 158 17.15 -18.07 21.56
CA TYR A 158 17.64 -17.66 20.25
C TYR A 158 18.16 -16.22 20.21
N GLY A 159 18.13 -15.49 21.33
CA GLY A 159 18.62 -14.11 21.41
C GLY A 159 17.78 -13.12 20.59
N LEU A 160 16.54 -13.47 20.22
CA LEU A 160 15.62 -12.56 19.52
C LEU A 160 15.02 -11.59 20.54
N ASP A 161 15.30 -10.29 20.43
CA ASP A 161 14.71 -9.32 21.35
C ASP A 161 13.22 -9.19 21.10
N THR A 162 12.41 -9.59 22.09
CA THR A 162 10.95 -9.52 22.01
C THR A 162 10.41 -8.45 22.94
N LEU A 163 9.30 -7.80 22.59
CA LEU A 163 8.57 -6.86 23.44
C LEU A 163 7.08 -7.11 23.28
N CYS A 164 6.37 -7.34 24.38
CA CYS A 164 4.94 -7.64 24.36
C CYS A 164 4.15 -6.47 24.93
N PHE A 165 3.11 -6.03 24.21
CA PHE A 165 2.17 -5.03 24.70
C PHE A 165 0.82 -5.66 25.03
N ARG A 166 0.39 -5.58 26.30
CA ARG A 166 -0.98 -5.92 26.71
C ARG A 166 -1.86 -4.70 26.50
N PHE A 167 -2.59 -4.68 25.39
CA PHE A 167 -3.51 -3.58 25.10
C PHE A 167 -4.73 -3.61 26.02
N SER A 168 -5.15 -2.44 26.51
CA SER A 168 -6.50 -2.22 27.03
C SER A 168 -7.53 -2.15 25.87
N ASN A 169 -8.66 -1.47 26.06
CA ASN A 169 -9.71 -1.39 25.04
C ASN A 169 -9.36 -0.35 23.97
N VAL A 170 -8.68 -0.80 22.91
CA VAL A 170 -8.31 0.06 21.79
C VAL A 170 -9.54 0.48 20.97
N TYR A 171 -9.65 1.77 20.67
CA TYR A 171 -10.70 2.33 19.81
C TYR A 171 -10.15 3.42 18.87
N GLY A 172 -10.84 3.66 17.76
CA GLY A 172 -10.40 4.67 16.80
C GLY A 172 -10.95 4.51 15.38
N PRO A 173 -10.54 5.40 14.46
CA PRO A 173 -10.80 5.28 13.02
C PRO A 173 -10.39 3.90 12.47
N ARG A 174 -11.15 3.37 11.50
CA ARG A 174 -10.93 2.05 10.86
C ARG A 174 -11.23 0.84 11.75
N GLN A 175 -11.74 1.05 12.97
CA GLN A 175 -12.24 -0.06 13.78
C GLN A 175 -13.47 -0.68 13.08
N GLY A 176 -13.33 -1.94 12.67
CA GLY A 176 -14.39 -2.69 12.02
C GLY A 176 -15.57 -3.01 12.95
N THR A 177 -16.65 -3.50 12.35
CA THR A 177 -17.87 -3.96 13.05
C THR A 177 -18.04 -5.48 13.01
N ILE A 178 -17.18 -6.18 12.25
CA ILE A 178 -17.13 -7.64 12.14
C ILE A 178 -16.20 -8.19 13.24
N GLY A 179 -16.71 -9.10 14.07
CA GLY A 179 -16.02 -9.65 15.26
C GLY A 179 -16.76 -9.29 16.57
N GLU A 180 -16.06 -9.25 17.70
CA GLU A 180 -16.48 -8.40 18.82
C GLU A 180 -16.14 -6.95 18.46
N GLY A 181 -16.94 -6.35 17.56
CA GLY A 181 -16.82 -4.93 17.27
C GLY A 181 -16.77 -4.16 18.59
N GLY A 182 -15.76 -3.29 18.75
CA GLY A 182 -15.64 -2.49 19.96
C GLY A 182 -16.93 -1.72 20.19
N VAL A 183 -17.37 -1.59 21.45
CA VAL A 183 -18.62 -0.88 21.81
C VAL A 183 -18.73 0.49 21.12
N VAL A 184 -17.59 1.17 20.94
CA VAL A 184 -17.45 2.43 20.19
C VAL A 184 -17.90 2.30 18.73
N SER A 185 -17.38 1.34 17.97
CA SER A 185 -17.74 1.17 16.55
C SER A 185 -19.18 0.69 16.36
N ILE A 186 -19.66 -0.18 17.26
CA ILE A 186 -21.07 -0.64 17.27
C ILE A 186 -22.03 0.53 17.52
N TYR A 187 -21.71 1.40 18.48
CA TYR A 187 -22.55 2.55 18.80
C TYR A 187 -22.58 3.56 17.67
N LEU A 188 -21.41 3.92 17.12
CA LEU A 188 -21.34 4.82 15.97
C LEU A 188 -22.11 4.27 14.76
N GLU A 189 -21.93 2.99 14.41
CA GLU A 189 -22.66 2.39 13.29
C GLU A 189 -24.19 2.46 13.49
N ARG A 190 -24.67 2.17 14.71
CA ARG A 190 -26.11 2.25 15.02
C ARG A 190 -26.62 3.69 15.04
N MET A 191 -25.86 4.63 15.58
CA MET A 191 -26.23 6.05 15.58
C MET A 191 -26.39 6.57 14.14
N PHE A 192 -25.42 6.31 13.26
CA PHE A 192 -25.51 6.72 11.85
C PHE A 192 -26.60 5.98 11.04
N LYS A 193 -27.10 4.84 11.55
CA LYS A 193 -28.25 4.11 10.97
C LYS A 193 -29.59 4.50 11.61
N ASP A 194 -29.60 5.48 12.49
CA ASP A 194 -30.78 5.87 13.28
C ASP A 194 -31.44 4.67 14.00
N GLN A 195 -30.60 3.86 14.66
CA GLN A 195 -31.00 2.68 15.44
C GLN A 195 -30.76 2.90 16.94
N GLU A 196 -31.55 2.21 17.77
CA GLU A 196 -31.36 2.20 19.22
C GLU A 196 -30.04 1.53 19.62
N LEU A 197 -29.40 2.08 20.64
CA LEU A 197 -28.19 1.53 21.25
C LEU A 197 -28.57 0.51 22.32
N THR A 198 -27.84 -0.60 22.38
CA THR A 198 -28.05 -1.63 23.41
C THR A 198 -26.93 -1.58 24.44
N VAL A 199 -27.31 -1.49 25.71
CA VAL A 199 -26.41 -1.62 26.87
C VAL A 199 -26.74 -2.96 27.55
N PHE A 200 -25.71 -3.74 27.88
CA PHE A 200 -25.87 -4.98 28.64
C PHE A 200 -25.48 -4.69 30.09
N GLY A 201 -26.36 -5.00 31.04
CA GLY A 201 -26.23 -4.59 32.44
C GLY A 201 -26.80 -3.19 32.70
N ASP A 202 -26.28 -2.51 33.73
CA ASP A 202 -26.70 -1.16 34.16
C ASP A 202 -25.93 -0.02 33.47
N GLY A 203 -24.92 -0.34 32.67
CA GLY A 203 -24.06 0.62 31.97
C GLY A 203 -22.94 1.20 32.82
N ASN A 204 -22.83 0.81 34.10
CA ASN A 204 -21.79 1.30 35.02
C ASN A 204 -20.52 0.44 35.00
N GLN A 205 -20.51 -0.66 34.24
CA GLN A 205 -19.28 -1.41 34.00
C GLN A 205 -18.24 -0.51 33.32
N THR A 206 -17.00 -0.56 33.80
CA THR A 206 -15.92 0.32 33.36
C THR A 206 -14.92 -0.42 32.47
N ARG A 207 -14.34 0.31 31.52
CA ARG A 207 -13.22 -0.13 30.69
C ARG A 207 -12.17 0.96 30.61
N ASP A 208 -10.93 0.57 30.40
CA ASP A 208 -9.82 1.45 30.07
C ASP A 208 -9.74 1.59 28.55
N PHE A 209 -10.23 2.71 28.02
CA PHE A 209 -10.22 2.99 26.59
C PHE A 209 -8.95 3.74 26.19
N ILE A 210 -8.21 3.21 25.23
CA ILE A 210 -7.01 3.83 24.67
C ILE A 210 -7.19 4.10 23.17
N TYR A 211 -6.77 5.29 22.73
CA TYR A 211 -6.89 5.68 21.33
C TYR A 211 -5.85 4.96 20.46
N VAL A 212 -6.22 4.59 19.23
CA VAL A 212 -5.36 3.79 18.35
C VAL A 212 -4.04 4.47 17.95
N GLU A 213 -4.02 5.80 17.82
CA GLU A 213 -2.78 6.54 17.48
C GLU A 213 -1.79 6.52 18.66
N ASP A 214 -2.29 6.54 19.90
CA ASP A 214 -1.49 6.36 21.11
C ASP A 214 -0.84 4.97 21.15
N VAL A 215 -1.60 3.94 20.74
CA VAL A 215 -1.08 2.57 20.61
C VAL A 215 -0.01 2.47 19.54
N ALA A 216 -0.24 3.09 18.37
CA ALA A 216 0.72 3.09 17.27
C ALA A 216 2.04 3.78 17.66
N ASP A 217 1.97 4.89 18.39
CA ASP A 217 3.16 5.60 18.87
C ASP A 217 3.96 4.80 19.90
N ALA A 218 3.30 4.12 20.84
CA ALA A 218 3.96 3.25 21.81
C ALA A 218 4.69 2.07 21.13
N ILE A 219 4.05 1.43 20.14
CA ILE A 219 4.67 0.36 19.36
C ILE A 219 5.90 0.88 18.62
N TYR A 220 5.81 2.06 18.01
CA TYR A 220 6.93 2.69 17.33
C TYR A 220 8.10 2.94 18.28
N ARG A 221 7.86 3.57 19.44
CA ARG A 221 8.89 3.82 20.48
C ARG A 221 9.47 2.53 21.06
N GLY A 222 8.67 1.47 21.13
CA GLY A 222 9.08 0.15 21.61
C GLY A 222 10.15 -0.53 20.75
N VAL A 223 10.37 -0.07 19.52
CA VAL A 223 11.40 -0.64 18.63
C VAL A 223 12.80 -0.41 19.15
N ASP A 224 13.11 0.82 19.57
CA ASP A 224 14.45 1.22 20.01
C ASP A 224 14.65 1.02 21.52
N ALA A 225 13.62 0.59 22.24
CA ALA A 225 13.70 0.35 23.67
C ALA A 225 14.56 -0.88 24.00
N GLU A 226 15.43 -0.74 25.00
CA GLU A 226 16.24 -1.85 25.53
C GLU A 226 15.39 -2.88 26.30
N TYR A 227 14.19 -2.51 26.72
CA TYR A 227 13.28 -3.38 27.47
C TYR A 227 12.71 -4.50 26.60
N LYS A 228 12.64 -5.73 27.15
CA LYS A 228 12.38 -6.98 26.40
C LYS A 228 11.30 -7.90 26.98
N GLU A 229 10.42 -7.37 27.83
CA GLU A 229 9.40 -8.18 28.49
C GLU A 229 7.99 -7.70 28.10
N VAL A 230 7.08 -7.68 29.06
CA VAL A 230 5.69 -7.28 28.89
C VAL A 230 5.49 -5.87 29.43
N LEU A 231 4.67 -5.08 28.74
CA LEU A 231 4.20 -3.76 29.14
C LEU A 231 2.67 -3.68 28.97
N ASN A 232 1.99 -3.16 29.98
CA ASN A 232 0.60 -2.74 29.85
C ASN A 232 0.54 -1.44 29.04
N LEU A 233 -0.31 -1.42 28.02
CA LEU A 233 -0.52 -0.25 27.19
C LEU A 233 -1.97 0.22 27.33
N SER A 234 -2.13 1.27 28.14
CA SER A 234 -3.42 1.72 28.64
C SER A 234 -3.40 3.20 28.99
N THR A 235 -4.56 3.74 29.37
CA THR A 235 -4.67 5.10 29.92
C THR A 235 -4.62 5.12 31.45
N ASN A 236 -4.76 3.97 32.12
CA ASN A 236 -4.95 3.85 33.56
C ASN A 236 -6.18 4.65 34.02
N THR A 237 -7.28 4.48 33.29
CA THR A 237 -8.57 5.12 33.59
C THR A 237 -9.69 4.07 33.64
N GLU A 238 -10.79 4.42 34.29
CA GLU A 238 -12.02 3.62 34.33
C GLU A 238 -13.15 4.46 33.75
N LYS A 239 -13.64 4.07 32.58
CA LYS A 239 -14.71 4.78 31.88
C LYS A 239 -15.90 3.87 31.67
N SER A 240 -17.05 4.28 32.20
CA SER A 240 -18.30 3.54 32.11
C SER A 240 -18.91 3.60 30.71
N VAL A 241 -19.77 2.63 30.39
CA VAL A 241 -20.59 2.69 29.16
C VAL A 241 -21.52 3.90 29.20
N ASN A 242 -22.02 4.27 30.38
CA ASN A 242 -22.85 5.47 30.56
C ASN A 242 -22.08 6.78 30.27
N GLU A 243 -20.82 6.90 30.69
CA GLU A 243 -19.96 8.04 30.30
C GLU A 243 -19.72 8.08 28.79
N LEU A 244 -19.47 6.93 28.16
CA LEU A 244 -19.30 6.83 26.70
C LEU A 244 -20.56 7.32 25.96
N LEU A 245 -21.75 6.92 26.43
CA LEU A 245 -23.02 7.40 25.90
C LEU A 245 -23.20 8.91 26.09
N GLY A 246 -22.76 9.45 27.23
CA GLY A 246 -22.75 10.89 27.50
C GLY A 246 -21.99 11.67 26.43
N ILE A 247 -20.76 11.24 26.10
CA ILE A 247 -19.94 11.86 25.06
C ILE A 247 -20.59 11.72 23.68
N PHE A 248 -21.14 10.54 23.35
CA PHE A 248 -21.79 10.34 22.06
C PHE A 248 -23.05 11.21 21.87
N LYS A 249 -23.82 11.48 22.93
CA LYS A 249 -24.97 12.39 22.88
C LYS A 249 -24.56 13.82 22.53
N GLU A 250 -23.37 14.26 22.93
CA GLU A 250 -22.84 15.58 22.56
C GLU A 250 -22.44 15.64 21.07
N LEU A 251 -21.99 14.51 20.50
CA LEU A 251 -21.51 14.44 19.12
C LEU A 251 -22.64 14.25 18.10
N HIS A 252 -23.67 13.46 18.43
CA HIS A 252 -24.75 13.14 17.50
C HIS A 252 -26.02 12.68 18.25
N PRO A 253 -27.24 13.09 17.83
CA PRO A 253 -28.47 12.61 18.44
C PRO A 253 -28.57 11.09 18.52
N ILE A 254 -28.99 10.59 19.68
CA ILE A 254 -29.22 9.16 19.92
C ILE A 254 -30.73 8.92 19.98
N LYS A 255 -31.24 8.04 19.10
CA LYS A 255 -32.66 7.67 19.01
C LYS A 255 -33.23 7.09 20.30
N GLY A 256 -32.46 6.22 20.96
CA GLY A 256 -32.85 5.55 22.19
C GLY A 256 -31.76 4.62 22.71
N VAL A 257 -31.80 4.33 24.01
CA VAL A 257 -30.91 3.37 24.68
C VAL A 257 -31.75 2.30 25.36
N VAL A 258 -31.50 1.05 25.03
CA VAL A 258 -32.18 -0.13 25.59
C VAL A 258 -31.21 -0.91 26.46
N TYR A 259 -31.58 -1.09 27.72
CA TYR A 259 -30.83 -1.90 28.67
C TYR A 259 -31.32 -3.36 28.62
N ARG A 260 -30.38 -4.29 28.57
CA ARG A 260 -30.61 -5.75 28.58
C ARG A 260 -29.83 -6.38 29.74
N GLU A 261 -30.11 -7.64 30.02
CA GLU A 261 -29.36 -8.41 31.03
C GLU A 261 -27.85 -8.40 30.74
N ALA A 262 -27.06 -8.39 31.82
CA ALA A 262 -25.60 -8.44 31.73
C ALA A 262 -25.14 -9.73 31.05
N ARG A 263 -24.09 -9.66 30.24
CA ARG A 263 -23.55 -10.85 29.59
C ARG A 263 -22.76 -11.67 30.61
N LYS A 264 -23.00 -12.98 30.61
CA LYS A 264 -22.25 -13.91 31.46
C LYS A 264 -20.78 -13.92 31.03
N GLY A 265 -19.88 -13.62 31.97
CA GLY A 265 -18.44 -13.58 31.73
C GLY A 265 -17.88 -12.18 31.43
N ASP A 266 -18.72 -11.14 31.34
CA ASP A 266 -18.23 -9.76 31.23
C ASP A 266 -17.61 -9.30 32.55
N ILE A 267 -16.39 -8.76 32.47
CA ILE A 267 -15.71 -8.15 33.62
C ILE A 267 -16.43 -6.83 33.98
N TYR A 268 -16.63 -6.56 35.27
CA TYR A 268 -17.32 -5.33 35.71
C TYR A 268 -16.39 -4.10 35.70
N ARG A 269 -15.16 -4.24 36.21
CA ARG A 269 -14.14 -3.17 36.23
C ARG A 269 -12.86 -3.59 35.53
N SER A 270 -12.30 -2.71 34.71
CA SER A 270 -11.05 -2.97 33.99
C SER A 270 -10.23 -1.69 33.88
N SER A 271 -9.04 -1.72 34.49
CA SER A 271 -8.02 -0.66 34.38
C SER A 271 -6.64 -1.27 34.52
N LEU A 272 -5.69 -0.84 33.70
CA LEU A 272 -4.32 -1.34 33.73
C LEU A 272 -3.36 -0.22 34.16
N ASP A 273 -2.40 -0.54 35.02
CA ASP A 273 -1.33 0.37 35.38
C ASP A 273 -0.36 0.51 34.19
N ASN A 274 -0.11 1.75 33.77
CA ASN A 274 0.80 2.11 32.67
C ASN A 274 2.12 2.75 33.15
N THR A 275 2.45 2.65 34.44
CA THR A 275 3.67 3.23 35.01
C THR A 275 4.93 2.66 34.36
N LYS A 276 4.95 1.35 34.05
CA LYS A 276 6.11 0.69 33.44
C LYS A 276 6.34 1.17 32.01
N VAL A 277 5.30 1.21 31.17
CA VAL A 277 5.42 1.68 29.77
C VAL A 277 5.86 3.14 29.70
N LYS A 278 5.35 3.99 30.60
CA LYS A 278 5.74 5.40 30.69
C LYS A 278 7.24 5.57 30.93
N ARG A 279 7.77 4.83 31.90
CA ARG A 279 9.19 4.88 32.26
C ARG A 279 10.09 4.27 31.20
N GLN A 280 9.70 3.12 30.63
CA GLN A 280 10.57 2.37 29.72
C GLN A 280 10.62 2.94 28.30
N LEU A 281 9.55 3.61 27.85
CA LEU A 281 9.44 4.10 26.47
C LEU A 281 9.39 5.63 26.33
N ASP A 282 9.47 6.36 27.46
CA ASP A 282 9.20 7.81 27.50
C ASP A 282 7.90 8.16 26.76
N TRP A 283 6.84 7.41 27.08
CA TRP A 283 5.56 7.45 26.37
C TRP A 283 4.43 7.77 27.34
N VAL A 284 3.51 8.64 26.94
CA VAL A 284 2.27 8.92 27.70
C VAL A 284 1.10 8.94 26.71
N PRO A 285 -0.12 8.54 27.13
CA PRO A 285 -1.30 8.70 26.28
C PRO A 285 -1.53 10.18 25.99
N MET A 286 -1.61 10.53 24.70
CA MET A 286 -1.73 11.92 24.24
C MET A 286 -3.19 12.35 24.05
N TYR A 287 -4.11 11.40 23.87
CA TYR A 287 -5.51 11.70 23.58
C TYR A 287 -6.42 11.41 24.78
N SER A 288 -7.27 12.37 25.12
CA SER A 288 -8.38 12.11 26.02
C SER A 288 -9.46 11.25 25.34
N LEU A 289 -10.30 10.58 26.14
CA LEU A 289 -11.42 9.78 25.61
C LEU A 289 -12.30 10.62 24.67
N LYS A 290 -12.63 11.85 25.08
CA LYS A 290 -13.47 12.77 24.29
C LYS A 290 -12.85 13.09 22.93
N GLU A 291 -11.57 13.50 22.90
CA GLU A 291 -10.87 13.82 21.64
C GLU A 291 -10.79 12.63 20.69
N GLY A 292 -10.42 11.46 21.21
CA GLY A 292 -10.36 10.25 20.39
C GLY A 292 -11.73 9.86 19.84
N LEU A 293 -12.81 10.02 20.62
CA LEU A 293 -14.18 9.72 20.17
C LEU A 293 -14.64 10.72 19.11
N THR A 294 -14.33 12.01 19.27
CA THR A 294 -14.61 13.03 18.25
C THR A 294 -13.94 12.67 16.92
N LYS A 295 -12.62 12.39 16.93
CA LYS A 295 -11.90 11.95 15.72
C LYS A 295 -12.49 10.68 15.10
N THR A 296 -12.90 9.74 15.94
CA THR A 296 -13.52 8.48 15.48
C THR A 296 -14.88 8.77 14.82
N TYR A 297 -15.70 9.62 15.42
CA TYR A 297 -16.99 10.05 14.88
C TYR A 297 -16.83 10.75 13.53
N GLU A 298 -15.89 11.71 13.44
CA GLU A 298 -15.57 12.43 12.19
C GLU A 298 -15.18 11.45 11.07
N TRP A 299 -14.32 10.48 11.38
CA TRP A 299 -13.97 9.44 10.42
C TRP A 299 -15.21 8.66 9.95
N PHE A 300 -16.09 8.22 10.85
CA PHE A 300 -17.34 7.54 10.47
C PHE A 300 -18.24 8.42 9.60
N ALA A 301 -18.36 9.71 9.92
CA ALA A 301 -19.15 10.67 9.15
C ALA A 301 -18.63 10.80 7.70
N THR A 302 -17.31 10.86 7.50
CA THR A 302 -16.71 10.95 6.16
C THR A 302 -16.91 9.69 5.31
N GLN A 303 -16.96 8.50 5.92
CA GLN A 303 -17.20 7.25 5.17
C GLN A 303 -18.64 7.14 4.67
N GLN A 304 -19.62 7.69 5.39
CA GLN A 304 -21.04 7.69 4.99
C GLN A 304 -21.34 8.66 3.83
N GLN A 305 -20.51 9.69 3.64
CA GLN A 305 -20.65 10.65 2.53
C GLN A 305 -20.11 10.12 1.19
N LYS A 306 -19.34 9.02 1.20
CA LYS A 306 -18.95 8.33 -0.03
C LYS A 306 -20.17 7.61 -0.59
N PRO A 307 -20.44 7.67 -1.91
CA PRO A 307 -21.58 7.00 -2.51
C PRO A 307 -21.56 5.52 -2.12
N PRO A 308 -22.73 4.92 -1.78
CA PRO A 308 -22.79 3.52 -1.40
C PRO A 308 -22.19 2.70 -2.54
N ARG A 309 -21.03 2.11 -2.26
CA ARG A 309 -20.38 1.24 -3.23
C ARG A 309 -21.32 0.09 -3.52
N GLU A 310 -21.47 -0.22 -4.81
CA GLU A 310 -22.02 -1.48 -5.26
C GLU A 310 -21.26 -2.60 -4.55
N LYS A 311 -21.81 -3.08 -3.44
CA LYS A 311 -21.55 -4.44 -3.01
C LYS A 311 -21.93 -5.27 -4.22
N LYS A 312 -20.95 -5.86 -4.91
CA LYS A 312 -21.20 -6.91 -5.90
C LYS A 312 -22.29 -7.80 -5.31
N GLU A 313 -23.49 -7.68 -5.87
CA GLU A 313 -24.66 -8.36 -5.37
C GLU A 313 -24.40 -9.86 -5.53
N LYS A 314 -23.92 -10.50 -4.46
CA LYS A 314 -24.12 -11.93 -4.24
C LYS A 314 -25.57 -12.18 -3.80
N SER A 315 -26.52 -11.53 -4.47
CA SER A 315 -27.93 -11.43 -4.08
C SER A 315 -28.85 -11.63 -5.28
N SER A 316 -28.87 -12.87 -5.78
CA SER A 316 -30.04 -13.40 -6.51
C SER A 316 -30.06 -14.94 -6.52
N ARG A 317 -28.93 -15.61 -6.25
CA ARG A 317 -28.89 -17.08 -6.06
C ARG A 317 -29.24 -17.58 -4.64
N ARG A 318 -29.53 -16.71 -3.67
CA ARG A 318 -29.75 -17.11 -2.27
C ARG A 318 -31.17 -17.59 -1.94
N LEU A 319 -32.20 -17.17 -2.67
CA LEU A 319 -33.58 -17.59 -2.32
C LEU A 319 -33.82 -19.10 -2.45
N PHE A 320 -33.07 -19.80 -3.32
CA PHE A 320 -33.13 -21.27 -3.43
C PHE A 320 -31.94 -21.99 -2.78
N SER A 321 -31.01 -21.28 -2.14
CA SER A 321 -29.84 -21.90 -1.52
C SER A 321 -30.14 -22.62 -0.20
N PHE A 322 -31.21 -22.21 0.51
CA PHE A 322 -31.66 -22.88 1.73
C PHE A 322 -32.31 -24.24 1.45
N LEU A 323 -32.83 -24.45 0.22
CA LEU A 323 -33.47 -25.70 -0.20
C LEU A 323 -32.47 -26.72 -0.77
N LYS A 324 -31.25 -26.31 -1.12
CA LYS A 324 -30.20 -27.23 -1.61
C LYS A 324 -29.93 -28.44 -0.70
N PRO A 325 -29.81 -28.29 0.65
CA PRO A 325 -29.64 -29.45 1.52
C PRO A 325 -30.91 -30.33 1.61
N ALA A 326 -32.09 -29.78 1.31
CA ALA A 326 -33.36 -30.51 1.33
C ALA A 326 -33.65 -31.26 0.01
N LEU A 327 -33.04 -30.83 -1.10
CA LEU A 327 -33.28 -31.38 -2.45
C LEU A 327 -33.08 -32.92 -2.52
N PRO A 328 -32.01 -33.52 -1.97
CA PRO A 328 -31.84 -34.97 -1.99
C PRO A 328 -32.96 -35.72 -1.27
N TYR A 329 -33.53 -35.15 -0.21
CA TYR A 329 -34.62 -35.77 0.54
C TYR A 329 -35.93 -35.70 -0.27
N ILE A 330 -36.19 -34.56 -0.92
CA ILE A 330 -37.37 -34.41 -1.80
C ILE A 330 -37.30 -35.41 -2.95
N GLU A 331 -36.16 -35.51 -3.63
CA GLU A 331 -35.95 -36.46 -4.74
C GLU A 331 -36.08 -37.91 -4.26
N ASN A 332 -35.61 -38.22 -3.04
CA ASN A 332 -35.76 -39.53 -2.42
C ASN A 332 -37.24 -39.89 -2.16
N PHE A 333 -38.03 -38.95 -1.62
CA PHE A 333 -39.47 -39.14 -1.40
C PHE A 333 -40.27 -39.24 -2.71
N VAL A 334 -39.90 -38.47 -3.74
CA VAL A 334 -40.52 -38.56 -5.07
C VAL A 334 -40.24 -39.93 -5.70
N ALA A 335 -38.99 -40.39 -5.65
CA ALA A 335 -38.61 -41.71 -6.14
C ALA A 335 -39.34 -42.83 -5.38
N PHE A 336 -39.51 -42.70 -4.06
CA PHE A 336 -40.31 -43.62 -3.26
C PHE A 336 -41.79 -43.66 -3.70
N GLY A 337 -42.38 -42.51 -4.00
CA GLY A 337 -43.76 -42.44 -4.52
C GLY A 337 -43.93 -43.19 -5.84
N ILE A 338 -42.98 -43.04 -6.76
CA ILE A 338 -42.96 -43.78 -8.04
C ILE A 338 -42.87 -45.29 -7.80
N VAL A 339 -41.96 -45.72 -6.92
CA VAL A 339 -41.76 -47.14 -6.58
C VAL A 339 -43.00 -47.74 -5.95
N THR A 340 -43.67 -46.99 -5.07
CA THR A 340 -44.93 -47.41 -4.44
C THR A 340 -46.02 -47.62 -5.49
N ALA A 341 -46.19 -46.67 -6.42
CA ALA A 341 -47.16 -46.77 -7.50
C ALA A 341 -46.88 -47.97 -8.42
N LEU A 342 -45.61 -48.20 -8.79
CA LEU A 342 -45.21 -49.35 -9.60
C LEU A 342 -45.47 -50.67 -8.87
N THR A 343 -45.10 -50.76 -7.60
CA THR A 343 -45.27 -51.98 -6.78
C THR A 343 -46.75 -52.38 -6.65
N ILE A 344 -47.65 -51.41 -6.48
CA ILE A 344 -49.10 -51.65 -6.41
C ILE A 344 -49.67 -51.98 -7.79
N GLY A 345 -49.25 -51.27 -8.84
CA GLY A 345 -49.76 -51.44 -10.19
C GLY A 345 -49.40 -52.78 -10.84
N THR A 346 -48.27 -53.38 -10.48
CA THR A 346 -47.82 -54.69 -11.01
C THR A 346 -48.39 -55.89 -10.25
N GLN A 347 -49.22 -55.68 -9.24
CA GLN A 347 -49.71 -56.73 -8.34
C GLN A 347 -50.72 -57.68 -9.02
N SER A 348 -51.28 -57.30 -10.19
CA SER A 348 -52.31 -58.05 -10.94
C SER A 348 -51.77 -59.00 -12.02
N ASP A 349 -50.50 -58.89 -12.43
CA ASP A 349 -49.93 -59.72 -13.51
C ASP A 349 -49.15 -60.91 -12.94
N ILE A 350 -49.76 -62.10 -12.99
CA ILE A 350 -49.26 -63.34 -12.36
C ILE A 350 -48.09 -64.00 -13.14
N GLN A 351 -47.66 -63.45 -14.28
CA GLN A 351 -46.83 -64.22 -15.23
C GLN A 351 -45.59 -63.53 -15.83
N SER A 352 -44.99 -62.55 -15.16
CA SER A 352 -43.66 -62.06 -15.58
C SER A 352 -42.71 -61.87 -14.40
N TYR A 353 -41.41 -62.06 -14.67
CA TYR A 353 -40.29 -61.93 -13.73
C TYR A 353 -40.51 -60.74 -12.78
N GLN A 354 -40.75 -61.01 -11.49
CA GLN A 354 -40.98 -59.98 -10.48
C GLN A 354 -39.70 -59.17 -10.26
N LEU A 355 -39.58 -58.06 -10.98
CA LEU A 355 -38.53 -57.07 -10.77
C LEU A 355 -38.71 -56.42 -9.40
N ASP A 356 -37.66 -56.43 -8.59
CA ASP A 356 -37.71 -55.81 -7.28
C ASP A 356 -37.44 -54.31 -7.35
N TYR A 357 -38.50 -53.55 -7.63
CA TYR A 357 -38.45 -52.10 -7.73
C TYR A 357 -37.93 -51.41 -6.45
N LYS A 358 -38.08 -52.04 -5.29
CA LYS A 358 -37.58 -51.52 -4.01
C LYS A 358 -36.05 -51.57 -3.97
N LEU A 359 -35.47 -52.68 -4.42
CA LEU A 359 -34.02 -52.82 -4.51
C LEU A 359 -33.39 -51.84 -5.51
N ILE A 360 -34.02 -51.67 -6.68
CA ILE A 360 -33.57 -50.73 -7.72
C ILE A 360 -33.55 -49.30 -7.17
N TYR A 361 -34.59 -48.91 -6.45
CA TYR A 361 -34.67 -47.59 -5.82
C TYR A 361 -33.58 -47.37 -4.77
N ILE A 362 -33.34 -48.33 -3.89
CA ILE A 362 -32.24 -48.26 -2.93
C ILE A 362 -30.91 -48.09 -3.66
N LEU A 363 -30.66 -48.88 -4.72
CA LEU A 363 -29.44 -48.79 -5.52
C LEU A 363 -29.26 -47.40 -6.15
N VAL A 364 -30.28 -46.88 -6.83
CA VAL A 364 -30.22 -45.59 -7.54
C VAL A 364 -29.98 -44.44 -6.55
N ILE A 365 -30.73 -44.39 -5.45
CA ILE A 365 -30.54 -43.33 -4.45
C ILE A 365 -29.19 -43.45 -3.75
N SER A 366 -28.71 -44.67 -3.48
CA SER A 366 -27.38 -44.90 -2.91
C SER A 366 -26.27 -44.41 -3.84
N MET A 367 -26.40 -44.65 -5.15
CA MET A 367 -25.46 -44.19 -6.17
C MET A 367 -25.43 -42.67 -6.31
N LEU A 368 -26.58 -42.02 -6.21
CA LEU A 368 -26.69 -40.58 -6.42
C LEU A 368 -26.29 -39.76 -5.18
N TYR A 369 -26.68 -40.20 -3.97
CA TYR A 369 -26.62 -39.37 -2.77
C TYR A 369 -25.91 -40.00 -1.57
N GLY A 370 -25.37 -41.21 -1.71
CA GLY A 370 -24.53 -41.84 -0.68
C GLY A 370 -25.29 -42.43 0.51
N THR A 371 -24.58 -42.70 1.59
CA THR A 371 -25.04 -43.55 2.69
C THR A 371 -26.25 -42.98 3.43
N ARG A 372 -26.30 -41.66 3.65
CA ARG A 372 -27.39 -41.03 4.40
C ARG A 372 -28.76 -41.21 3.73
N GLN A 373 -28.82 -41.03 2.42
CA GLN A 373 -30.07 -41.23 1.66
C GLN A 373 -30.37 -42.70 1.43
N SER A 374 -29.34 -43.54 1.31
CA SER A 374 -29.49 -44.98 1.23
C SER A 374 -30.21 -45.57 2.44
N ILE A 375 -29.83 -45.18 3.65
CA ILE A 375 -30.49 -45.62 4.91
C ILE A 375 -31.96 -45.19 4.91
N LEU A 376 -32.26 -43.98 4.45
CA LEU A 376 -33.64 -43.49 4.34
C LEU A 376 -34.44 -44.30 3.32
N SER A 377 -33.88 -44.56 2.14
CA SER A 377 -34.51 -45.40 1.11
C SER A 377 -34.76 -46.81 1.58
N PHE A 378 -33.81 -47.41 2.31
CA PHE A 378 -33.96 -48.70 2.95
C PHE A 378 -35.15 -48.71 3.93
N ALA A 379 -35.25 -47.71 4.81
CA ALA A 379 -36.34 -47.62 5.78
C ALA A 379 -37.71 -47.50 5.07
N LEU A 380 -37.80 -46.64 4.05
CA LEU A 380 -39.02 -46.46 3.26
C LEU A 380 -39.42 -47.73 2.49
N SER A 381 -38.46 -48.40 1.84
CA SER A 381 -38.70 -49.67 1.15
C SER A 381 -39.10 -50.80 2.09
N SER A 382 -38.53 -50.83 3.30
CA SER A 382 -38.88 -51.83 4.33
C SER A 382 -40.30 -51.61 4.84
N LEU A 383 -40.71 -50.36 5.06
CA LEU A 383 -42.08 -49.99 5.41
C LEU A 383 -43.08 -50.38 4.31
N LEU A 384 -42.75 -50.13 3.04
CA LEU A 384 -43.59 -50.52 1.91
C LEU A 384 -43.73 -52.05 1.82
N PHE A 385 -42.65 -52.79 2.04
CA PHE A 385 -42.65 -54.26 2.00
C PHE A 385 -43.51 -54.87 3.12
N LEU A 386 -43.41 -54.31 4.33
CA LEU A 386 -44.27 -54.67 5.47
C LEU A 386 -45.74 -54.34 5.19
N GLY A 387 -46.03 -53.13 4.69
CA GLY A 387 -47.39 -52.67 4.39
C GLY A 387 -48.09 -53.54 3.35
N MET A 388 -47.39 -53.91 2.27
CA MET A 388 -47.93 -54.82 1.24
C MET A 388 -48.16 -56.23 1.80
N SER A 389 -47.29 -56.71 2.69
CA SER A 389 -47.45 -58.02 3.32
C SER A 389 -48.70 -58.08 4.20
N LEU A 390 -48.94 -57.02 5.00
CA LEU A 390 -50.14 -56.88 5.82
C LEU A 390 -51.42 -56.77 4.97
N TYR A 391 -51.36 -55.99 3.87
CA TYR A 391 -52.50 -55.84 2.96
C TYR A 391 -52.91 -57.17 2.30
N ASN A 392 -51.95 -58.04 2.00
CA ASN A 392 -52.20 -59.38 1.47
C ASN A 392 -52.65 -60.39 2.54
N GLY A 393 -52.93 -59.94 3.78
CA GLY A 393 -53.49 -60.76 4.85
C GLY A 393 -52.48 -61.50 5.72
N ARG A 394 -51.17 -61.23 5.60
CA ARG A 394 -50.19 -61.76 6.58
C ARG A 394 -50.28 -60.97 7.88
N ASP A 395 -50.13 -61.66 9.01
CA ASP A 395 -49.94 -61.03 10.31
C ASP A 395 -48.46 -60.65 10.53
N LEU A 396 -48.24 -59.64 11.39
CA LEU A 396 -46.91 -59.08 11.66
C LEU A 396 -45.96 -60.11 12.29
N ILE A 397 -46.51 -61.05 13.06
CA ILE A 397 -45.74 -62.08 13.75
C ILE A 397 -45.21 -63.07 12.71
N SER A 398 -46.06 -63.59 11.82
CA SER A 398 -45.62 -64.48 10.73
C SER A 398 -44.60 -63.86 9.78
N PHE A 399 -44.65 -62.54 9.56
CA PHE A 399 -43.63 -61.85 8.75
C PHE A 399 -42.22 -61.96 9.35
N ILE A 400 -42.11 -61.87 10.67
CA ILE A 400 -40.81 -61.96 11.37
C ILE A 400 -40.26 -63.40 11.33
N TYR A 401 -41.14 -64.40 11.36
CA TYR A 401 -40.74 -65.82 11.26
C TYR A 401 -40.47 -66.29 9.83
N ASP A 402 -40.86 -65.54 8.81
CA ASP A 402 -40.58 -65.86 7.41
C ASP A 402 -39.12 -65.54 7.06
N SER A 403 -38.30 -66.59 6.97
CA SER A 403 -36.88 -66.49 6.62
C SER A 403 -36.64 -65.75 5.29
N GLN A 404 -37.54 -65.86 4.31
CA GLN A 404 -37.39 -65.20 3.01
C GLN A 404 -37.57 -63.68 3.12
N SER A 405 -38.48 -63.23 3.98
CA SER A 405 -38.71 -61.82 4.26
C SER A 405 -37.53 -61.18 4.99
N MET A 406 -36.93 -61.90 5.95
CA MET A 406 -35.73 -61.45 6.66
C MET A 406 -34.51 -61.37 5.74
N VAL A 407 -34.31 -62.36 4.86
CA VAL A 407 -33.21 -62.36 3.87
C VAL A 407 -33.33 -61.18 2.92
N THR A 408 -34.54 -60.86 2.45
CA THR A 408 -34.78 -59.71 1.56
C THR A 408 -34.45 -58.38 2.24
N LEU A 409 -34.89 -58.17 3.49
CA LEU A 409 -34.57 -56.95 4.25
C LEU A 409 -33.06 -56.82 4.54
N ALA A 410 -32.40 -57.93 4.88
CA ALA A 410 -30.96 -57.96 5.07
C ALA A 410 -30.22 -57.61 3.77
N ALA A 411 -30.69 -58.11 2.62
CA ALA A 411 -30.12 -57.77 1.32
C ALA A 411 -30.26 -56.29 0.98
N TYR A 412 -31.43 -55.67 1.25
CA TYR A 412 -31.64 -54.23 1.05
C TYR A 412 -30.70 -53.38 1.90
N LEU A 413 -30.57 -53.71 3.19
CA LEU A 413 -29.68 -53.01 4.10
C LEU A 413 -28.22 -53.15 3.66
N PHE A 414 -27.79 -54.38 3.33
CA PHE A 414 -26.43 -54.66 2.91
C PHE A 414 -26.07 -53.90 1.62
N ILE A 415 -26.93 -53.99 0.60
CA ILE A 415 -26.71 -53.34 -0.70
C ILE A 415 -26.71 -51.82 -0.54
N GLY A 416 -27.64 -51.27 0.23
CA GLY A 416 -27.70 -49.84 0.51
C GLY A 416 -26.43 -49.32 1.18
N ILE A 417 -26.00 -49.97 2.26
CA ILE A 417 -24.79 -49.59 2.99
C ILE A 417 -23.54 -49.70 2.10
N VAL A 418 -23.35 -50.82 1.40
CA VAL A 418 -22.15 -51.06 0.60
C VAL A 418 -22.04 -50.07 -0.56
N VAL A 419 -23.14 -49.83 -1.29
CA VAL A 419 -23.14 -48.89 -2.42
C VAL A 419 -23.02 -47.45 -1.91
N GLY A 420 -23.79 -47.08 -0.89
CA GLY A 420 -23.73 -45.75 -0.30
C GLY A 420 -22.33 -45.41 0.24
N TYR A 421 -21.69 -46.34 0.95
CA TYR A 421 -20.34 -46.17 1.47
C TYR A 421 -19.30 -46.03 0.36
N THR A 422 -19.42 -46.84 -0.70
CA THR A 422 -18.50 -46.79 -1.84
C THR A 422 -18.56 -45.45 -2.56
N VAL A 423 -19.77 -44.90 -2.72
CA VAL A 423 -20.01 -43.59 -3.33
C VAL A 423 -19.46 -42.47 -2.45
N ASP A 424 -19.72 -42.50 -1.15
CA ASP A 424 -19.20 -41.50 -0.20
C ASP A 424 -17.67 -41.50 -0.16
N ARG A 425 -17.05 -42.69 -0.20
CA ARG A 425 -15.60 -42.84 -0.29
C ARG A 425 -15.05 -42.22 -1.57
N LYS A 426 -15.64 -42.53 -2.73
CA LYS A 426 -15.21 -41.97 -4.03
C LYS A 426 -15.38 -40.46 -4.10
N ASN A 427 -16.50 -39.93 -3.62
CA ASN A 427 -16.73 -38.49 -3.55
C ASN A 427 -15.71 -37.79 -2.65
N SER A 428 -15.30 -38.43 -1.55
CA SER A 428 -14.26 -37.93 -0.66
C SER A 428 -12.88 -37.93 -1.31
N GLU A 429 -12.52 -38.98 -2.04
CA GLU A 429 -11.29 -39.06 -2.84
C GLU A 429 -11.23 -37.92 -3.89
N ILE A 430 -12.31 -37.73 -4.66
CA ILE A 430 -12.41 -36.67 -5.68
C ILE A 430 -12.30 -35.28 -5.06
N LYS A 431 -12.97 -35.05 -3.92
CA LYS A 431 -12.90 -33.76 -3.22
C LYS A 431 -11.48 -33.45 -2.76
N THR A 432 -10.77 -34.45 -2.25
CA THR A 432 -9.38 -34.32 -1.79
C THR A 432 -8.46 -33.99 -2.98
N ALA A 433 -8.57 -34.75 -4.08
CA ALA A 433 -7.79 -34.50 -5.29
C ALA A 433 -8.04 -33.10 -5.88
N LYS A 434 -9.28 -32.60 -5.82
CA LYS A 434 -9.61 -31.24 -6.29
C LYS A 434 -8.98 -30.15 -5.41
N ILE A 435 -8.93 -30.36 -4.10
CA ILE A 435 -8.25 -29.44 -3.17
C ILE A 435 -6.75 -29.42 -3.45
N GLU A 436 -6.13 -30.58 -3.68
CA GLU A 436 -4.71 -30.70 -4.02
C GLU A 436 -4.37 -30.04 -5.37
N ALA A 437 -5.26 -30.16 -6.37
CA ALA A 437 -5.09 -29.52 -7.66
C ALA A 437 -5.09 -27.99 -7.55
N VAL A 438 -6.07 -27.42 -6.83
CA VAL A 438 -6.14 -25.96 -6.58
C VAL A 438 -4.91 -25.48 -5.80
N ALA A 439 -4.51 -26.20 -4.75
CA ALA A 439 -3.32 -25.85 -3.97
C ALA A 439 -2.03 -25.90 -4.82
N SER A 440 -1.96 -26.83 -5.79
CA SER A 440 -0.83 -26.95 -6.72
C SER A 440 -0.81 -25.80 -7.74
N GLU A 441 -1.97 -25.38 -8.24
CA GLU A 441 -2.11 -24.24 -9.15
C GLU A 441 -1.70 -22.93 -8.46
N GLU A 442 -2.22 -22.67 -7.25
CA GLU A 442 -1.83 -21.52 -6.42
C GLU A 442 -0.33 -21.52 -6.08
N ARG A 443 0.29 -22.71 -5.92
CA ARG A 443 1.73 -22.83 -5.71
C ARG A 443 2.51 -22.47 -6.97
N ASN A 444 2.06 -22.90 -8.14
CA ASN A 444 2.73 -22.62 -9.41
C ASN A 444 2.67 -21.12 -9.75
N GLU A 445 1.52 -20.48 -9.55
CA GLU A 445 1.35 -19.03 -9.75
C GLU A 445 2.28 -18.23 -8.85
N PHE A 446 2.31 -18.56 -7.55
CA PHE A 446 3.21 -17.94 -6.58
C PHE A 446 4.70 -18.15 -6.89
N LEU A 447 5.10 -19.37 -7.29
CA LEU A 447 6.47 -19.64 -7.70
C LEU A 447 6.85 -18.85 -8.96
N SER A 448 5.91 -18.65 -9.88
CA SER A 448 6.12 -17.85 -11.09
C SER A 448 6.30 -16.36 -10.75
N GLU A 449 5.51 -15.84 -9.79
CA GLU A 449 5.67 -14.49 -9.27
C GLU A 449 7.05 -14.29 -8.63
N ILE A 450 7.47 -15.19 -7.75
CA ILE A 450 8.80 -15.14 -7.11
C ILE A 450 9.93 -15.31 -8.12
N TYR A 451 9.78 -16.19 -9.11
CA TYR A 451 10.75 -16.34 -10.18
C TYR A 451 10.92 -15.02 -10.94
N ASN A 452 9.82 -14.35 -11.29
CA ASN A 452 9.85 -13.06 -11.98
C ASN A 452 10.50 -11.99 -11.11
N ASP A 453 10.14 -11.90 -9.83
CA ASP A 453 10.76 -10.96 -8.87
C ASP A 453 12.27 -11.21 -8.73
N THR A 454 12.67 -12.48 -8.56
CA THR A 454 14.07 -12.87 -8.44
C THR A 454 14.83 -12.58 -9.73
N ARG A 455 14.19 -12.80 -10.89
CA ARG A 455 14.76 -12.47 -12.19
C ARG A 455 14.97 -10.96 -12.32
N LEU A 456 14.00 -10.14 -11.91
CA LEU A 456 14.12 -8.68 -11.90
C LEU A 456 15.25 -8.21 -10.99
N VAL A 457 15.34 -8.71 -9.76
CA VAL A 457 16.44 -8.39 -8.84
C VAL A 457 17.78 -8.86 -9.40
N LYS A 458 17.83 -10.05 -10.00
CA LYS A 458 19.03 -10.55 -10.67
C LYS A 458 19.41 -9.67 -11.86
N GLU A 459 18.45 -9.23 -12.67
CA GLU A 459 18.68 -8.30 -13.78
C GLU A 459 19.14 -6.93 -13.28
N GLU A 460 18.63 -6.46 -12.14
CA GLU A 460 19.08 -5.23 -11.47
C GLU A 460 20.51 -5.37 -10.94
N LEU A 461 20.82 -6.45 -10.21
CA LEU A 461 22.17 -6.75 -9.71
C LEU A 461 23.15 -7.00 -10.87
N GLN A 462 22.72 -7.70 -11.91
CA GLN A 462 23.50 -7.89 -13.14
C GLN A 462 23.70 -6.55 -13.83
N SER A 463 22.70 -5.67 -13.89
CA SER A 463 22.88 -4.30 -14.39
C SER A 463 23.87 -3.53 -13.51
N GLN A 464 23.84 -3.69 -12.19
CA GLN A 464 24.83 -3.07 -11.28
C GLN A 464 26.26 -3.61 -11.54
N ILE A 465 26.41 -4.93 -11.72
CA ILE A 465 27.70 -5.61 -12.01
C ILE A 465 28.21 -5.30 -13.42
N MET A 466 27.36 -5.41 -14.44
CA MET A 466 27.68 -5.08 -15.84
C MET A 466 27.99 -3.59 -16.02
N ASN A 467 27.35 -2.70 -15.24
CA ASN A 467 27.71 -1.28 -15.21
C ASN A 467 28.95 -0.99 -14.35
N THR A 468 29.57 -2.00 -13.71
CA THR A 468 30.84 -1.81 -13.00
C THR A 468 32.06 -1.84 -13.95
N GLU A 469 31.95 -2.47 -15.13
CA GLU A 469 33.04 -2.53 -16.11
C GLU A 469 33.12 -1.33 -17.08
N ASP A 470 32.17 -0.41 -17.07
CA ASP A 470 32.16 0.78 -17.95
C ASP A 470 32.21 2.13 -17.21
N SER A 471 32.43 2.14 -15.90
CA SER A 471 32.34 3.38 -15.11
C SER A 471 33.36 4.45 -15.54
N PHE A 472 34.60 4.09 -15.88
CA PHE A 472 35.58 5.06 -16.38
C PHE A 472 35.29 5.57 -17.79
N GLY A 473 34.91 4.69 -18.72
CA GLY A 473 34.60 5.10 -20.10
C GLY A 473 33.36 5.97 -20.18
N LYS A 474 32.34 5.64 -19.40
CA LYS A 474 31.09 6.41 -19.30
C LYS A 474 31.30 7.72 -18.57
N ILE A 475 32.00 7.73 -17.43
CA ILE A 475 32.37 8.97 -16.73
C ILE A 475 33.27 9.84 -17.62
N TYR A 476 34.25 9.26 -18.32
CA TYR A 476 35.11 9.98 -19.26
C TYR A 476 34.30 10.62 -20.40
N ASN A 477 33.40 9.86 -21.03
CA ASN A 477 32.51 10.39 -22.08
C ASN A 477 31.61 11.50 -21.53
N ILE A 478 31.03 11.33 -20.34
CA ILE A 478 30.24 12.37 -19.65
C ILE A 478 31.09 13.63 -19.40
N THR A 479 32.29 13.48 -18.84
CA THR A 479 33.17 14.63 -18.58
C THR A 479 33.67 15.28 -19.87
N LYS A 480 33.88 14.51 -20.93
CA LYS A 480 34.31 14.99 -22.24
C LYS A 480 33.18 15.76 -22.94
N GLU A 481 31.94 15.30 -22.85
CA GLU A 481 30.79 16.03 -23.37
C GLU A 481 30.56 17.35 -22.62
N LEU A 482 30.88 17.39 -21.33
CA LEU A 482 30.81 18.60 -20.50
C LEU A 482 32.08 19.49 -20.59
N ASP A 483 33.10 19.09 -21.36
CA ASP A 483 34.36 19.83 -21.52
C ASP A 483 34.20 20.93 -22.59
N SER A 484 33.66 22.06 -22.18
CA SER A 484 33.53 23.26 -23.00
C SER A 484 33.83 24.51 -22.19
N LEU A 485 34.32 25.55 -22.86
CA LEU A 485 34.54 26.86 -22.26
C LEU A 485 33.31 27.77 -22.38
N GLU A 486 32.27 27.35 -23.11
CA GLU A 486 31.03 28.10 -23.28
C GLU A 486 29.91 27.50 -22.41
N PRO A 487 29.34 28.26 -21.46
CA PRO A 487 28.28 27.77 -20.56
C PRO A 487 27.05 27.21 -21.28
N GLU A 488 26.68 27.78 -22.43
CA GLU A 488 25.53 27.32 -23.21
C GLU A 488 25.70 25.91 -23.76
N LEU A 489 26.92 25.59 -24.24
CA LEU A 489 27.23 24.24 -24.72
C LEU A 489 27.20 23.24 -23.57
N ILE A 490 27.64 23.64 -22.37
CA ILE A 490 27.58 22.79 -21.18
C ILE A 490 26.12 22.51 -20.78
N PHE A 491 25.23 23.50 -20.80
CA PHE A 491 23.81 23.25 -20.50
C PHE A 491 23.17 22.26 -21.48
N ASN A 492 23.55 22.33 -22.76
CA ASN A 492 23.07 21.40 -23.77
C ASN A 492 23.62 19.99 -23.55
N ALA A 493 24.92 19.87 -23.30
CA ALA A 493 25.56 18.59 -22.97
C ALA A 493 25.00 17.99 -21.68
N ALA A 494 24.68 18.82 -20.68
CA ALA A 494 24.08 18.41 -19.42
C ALA A 494 22.73 17.69 -19.62
N ILE A 495 21.89 18.15 -20.55
CA ILE A 495 20.65 17.43 -20.90
C ILE A 495 20.98 16.02 -21.40
N SER A 496 21.87 15.88 -22.38
CA SER A 496 22.23 14.58 -22.95
C SER A 496 22.82 13.61 -21.93
N VAL A 497 23.73 14.12 -21.08
CA VAL A 497 24.32 13.36 -19.97
C VAL A 497 23.25 12.87 -19.01
N LEU A 498 22.35 13.76 -18.57
CA LEU A 498 21.29 13.41 -17.63
C LEU A 498 20.28 12.44 -18.26
N GLU A 499 19.96 12.57 -19.54
CA GLU A 499 19.10 11.63 -20.25
C GLU A 499 19.68 10.22 -20.26
N GLN A 500 21.00 10.11 -20.50
CA GLN A 500 21.70 8.83 -20.55
C GLN A 500 21.86 8.19 -19.16
N ILE A 501 22.16 8.99 -18.14
CA ILE A 501 22.35 8.53 -16.75
C ILE A 501 21.01 8.14 -16.13
N MET A 502 20.01 9.02 -16.23
CA MET A 502 18.70 8.84 -15.60
C MET A 502 17.76 7.96 -16.43
N ARG A 503 18.15 7.61 -17.66
CA ARG A 503 17.32 6.85 -18.62
C ARG A 503 15.93 7.49 -18.81
N SER A 504 15.88 8.81 -18.81
CA SER A 504 14.63 9.59 -18.89
C SER A 504 14.81 10.70 -19.90
N LYS A 505 13.79 10.97 -20.72
CA LYS A 505 13.79 12.01 -21.77
C LYS A 505 12.99 13.26 -21.36
N SER A 506 12.83 13.48 -20.06
CA SER A 506 11.99 14.56 -19.52
C SER A 506 12.78 15.42 -18.54
N ILE A 507 13.83 16.07 -19.03
CA ILE A 507 14.72 16.91 -18.22
C ILE A 507 14.63 18.35 -18.70
N SER A 508 14.71 19.30 -17.76
CA SER A 508 14.78 20.73 -18.06
C SER A 508 15.79 21.43 -17.17
N ILE A 509 16.45 22.45 -17.70
CA ILE A 509 17.34 23.34 -16.96
C ILE A 509 16.81 24.75 -17.09
N TYR A 510 16.59 25.40 -15.95
CA TYR A 510 16.20 26.79 -15.86
C TYR A 510 17.32 27.63 -15.23
N SER A 511 17.83 28.65 -15.90
CA SER A 511 18.75 29.62 -15.31
C SER A 511 18.01 30.61 -14.41
N ILE A 512 18.64 31.02 -13.32
CA ILE A 512 18.07 32.00 -12.40
C ILE A 512 18.59 33.40 -12.73
N ASN A 513 17.75 34.42 -12.58
CA ASN A 513 18.19 35.80 -12.74
C ASN A 513 19.00 36.29 -11.52
N LYS A 514 19.74 37.39 -11.67
CA LYS A 514 20.56 38.02 -10.60
C LYS A 514 19.82 38.30 -9.28
N TYR A 515 18.51 38.49 -9.32
CA TYR A 515 17.67 38.76 -8.15
C TYR A 515 17.00 37.52 -7.54
N GLY A 516 17.17 36.34 -8.14
CA GLY A 516 16.59 35.09 -7.63
C GLY A 516 15.08 34.90 -7.82
N ASN A 517 14.39 35.85 -8.44
CA ASN A 517 12.92 35.88 -8.50
C ASN A 517 12.32 35.13 -9.68
N PHE A 518 13.08 35.00 -10.77
CA PHE A 518 12.62 34.39 -12.01
C PHE A 518 13.63 33.35 -12.50
N LEU A 519 13.07 32.24 -12.97
CA LEU A 519 13.77 31.13 -13.61
C LEU A 519 13.41 31.13 -15.09
N ARG A 520 14.39 31.00 -15.97
CA ARG A 520 14.20 31.02 -17.43
C ARG A 520 14.70 29.74 -18.06
N LEU A 521 13.90 29.19 -18.96
CA LEU A 521 14.25 27.93 -19.60
C LEU A 521 15.50 28.13 -20.47
N THR A 522 16.57 27.39 -20.15
CA THR A 522 17.87 27.46 -20.83
C THR A 522 18.09 26.24 -21.70
N ALA A 523 17.72 25.05 -21.21
CA ALA A 523 17.84 23.79 -21.95
C ALA A 523 16.70 22.84 -21.57
N LYS A 524 16.30 21.96 -22.49
CA LYS A 524 15.30 20.91 -22.26
C LYS A 524 15.52 19.70 -23.15
N SER A 525 15.00 18.56 -22.73
CA SER A 525 14.89 17.35 -23.55
C SER A 525 13.99 17.55 -24.77
N LYS A 526 14.33 16.88 -25.88
CA LYS A 526 13.58 16.94 -27.15
C LYS A 526 12.19 16.31 -27.07
N VAL A 527 12.07 15.21 -26.33
CA VAL A 527 10.84 14.41 -26.22
C VAL A 527 10.12 14.79 -24.92
N THR A 528 9.66 16.03 -24.84
CA THR A 528 8.78 16.42 -23.74
C THR A 528 7.38 16.61 -24.29
N GLU A 529 6.46 15.69 -24.00
CA GLU A 529 5.01 15.87 -24.23
C GLU A 529 4.44 17.01 -23.36
N MET A 530 5.21 17.54 -22.41
CA MET A 530 4.85 18.69 -21.59
C MET A 530 5.23 20.01 -22.26
N GLN A 531 4.26 20.94 -22.32
CA GLN A 531 4.51 22.34 -22.61
C GLN A 531 5.18 23.01 -21.40
N LEU A 532 6.52 23.03 -21.39
CA LEU A 532 7.29 23.74 -20.37
C LEU A 532 7.23 25.26 -20.60
N PRO A 533 6.88 26.07 -19.58
CA PRO A 533 6.84 27.51 -19.72
C PRO A 533 8.24 28.10 -19.92
N LYS A 534 8.36 29.12 -20.78
CA LYS A 534 9.64 29.80 -21.07
C LYS A 534 10.22 30.52 -19.83
N SER A 535 9.37 30.94 -18.90
CA SER A 535 9.73 31.62 -17.66
C SER A 535 8.86 31.13 -16.50
N LEU A 536 9.46 30.98 -15.34
CA LEU A 536 8.84 30.61 -14.08
C LEU A 536 9.12 31.70 -13.05
N LYS A 537 8.13 32.04 -12.22
CA LYS A 537 8.30 32.94 -11.09
C LYS A 537 8.43 32.11 -9.82
N VAL A 538 9.51 32.28 -9.07
CA VAL A 538 9.85 31.40 -7.94
C VAL A 538 8.75 31.38 -6.87
N SER A 539 8.11 32.54 -6.61
CA SER A 539 7.03 32.67 -5.64
C SER A 539 5.81 31.79 -5.90
N ASP A 540 5.61 31.37 -7.14
CA ASP A 540 4.41 30.64 -7.55
C ASP A 540 4.59 29.12 -7.33
N PHE A 541 5.81 28.68 -7.02
CA PHE A 541 6.19 27.27 -6.90
C PHE A 541 6.94 27.00 -5.59
N PRO A 542 6.25 26.52 -4.53
CA PRO A 542 6.85 26.28 -3.22
C PRO A 542 8.09 25.36 -3.24
N HIS A 543 8.09 24.36 -4.12
CA HIS A 543 9.22 23.43 -4.26
C HIS A 543 10.50 24.11 -4.76
N LEU A 544 10.37 25.11 -5.65
CA LEU A 544 11.52 25.89 -6.13
C LEU A 544 12.03 26.81 -5.03
N GLN A 545 11.13 27.39 -4.23
CA GLN A 545 11.52 28.21 -3.09
C GLN A 545 12.26 27.39 -2.04
N GLN A 546 11.75 26.21 -1.68
CA GLN A 546 12.43 25.28 -0.77
C GLN A 546 13.81 24.85 -1.30
N LEU A 547 13.92 24.57 -2.60
CA LEU A 547 15.19 24.22 -3.23
C LEU A 547 16.19 25.37 -3.13
N ILE A 548 15.73 26.60 -3.40
CA ILE A 548 16.57 27.80 -3.35
C ILE A 548 17.04 28.09 -1.92
N ASP A 549 16.14 28.01 -0.95
CA ASP A 549 16.43 28.28 0.46
C ASP A 549 17.36 27.22 1.07
N SER A 550 17.15 25.94 0.72
CA SER A 550 17.95 24.83 1.25
C SER A 550 19.26 24.58 0.50
N GLN A 551 19.39 25.11 -0.73
CA GLN A 551 20.49 24.81 -1.66
C GLN A 551 20.73 23.30 -1.84
N SER A 552 19.66 22.50 -1.78
CA SER A 552 19.75 21.05 -1.77
C SER A 552 18.79 20.40 -2.77
N LEU A 553 18.96 19.09 -3.01
CA LEU A 553 18.08 18.29 -3.85
C LEU A 553 16.65 18.32 -3.28
N TYR A 554 15.69 18.78 -4.07
CA TYR A 554 14.27 18.64 -3.79
C TYR A 554 13.75 17.31 -4.36
N ILE A 555 12.89 16.64 -3.57
CA ILE A 555 12.28 15.36 -3.93
C ILE A 555 10.77 15.50 -3.77
N ASN A 556 10.03 15.25 -4.85
CA ASN A 556 8.56 15.24 -4.81
C ASN A 556 8.04 13.94 -4.16
N LYS A 557 8.02 13.94 -2.81
CA LYS A 557 7.51 12.81 -2.02
C LYS A 557 6.00 12.61 -2.14
N ALA A 558 5.26 13.65 -2.52
CA ALA A 558 3.81 13.60 -2.72
C ALA A 558 3.40 12.99 -4.07
N LEU A 559 4.36 12.82 -5.00
CA LEU A 559 4.15 12.36 -6.37
C LEU A 559 3.09 13.18 -7.13
N ASP A 560 3.02 14.48 -6.84
CA ASP A 560 2.18 15.41 -7.57
C ASP A 560 2.65 15.51 -9.03
N GLN A 561 1.75 15.24 -9.98
CA GLN A 561 2.05 15.24 -11.41
C GLN A 561 2.31 16.65 -11.97
N ALA A 562 1.93 17.70 -11.24
CA ALA A 562 2.10 19.09 -11.67
C ALA A 562 3.51 19.64 -11.43
N ILE A 563 4.38 18.94 -10.69
CA ILE A 563 5.74 19.39 -10.35
C ILE A 563 6.78 18.30 -10.66
N PRO A 564 8.06 18.66 -10.86
CA PRO A 564 9.11 17.69 -11.18
C PRO A 564 9.31 16.66 -10.06
N VAL A 565 9.72 15.44 -10.44
CA VAL A 565 10.02 14.33 -9.52
C VAL A 565 11.27 14.64 -8.68
N LEU A 566 12.32 15.15 -9.32
CA LEU A 566 13.56 15.59 -8.68
C LEU A 566 13.96 16.97 -9.23
N SER A 567 14.43 17.85 -8.37
CA SER A 567 15.02 19.13 -8.77
C SER A 567 16.29 19.40 -7.96
N ALA A 568 17.36 19.82 -8.61
CA ALA A 568 18.64 20.11 -7.97
C ALA A 568 19.22 21.46 -8.44
N PRO A 569 19.84 22.24 -7.54
CA PRO A 569 20.51 23.47 -7.90
C PRO A 569 21.86 23.23 -8.57
N ILE A 570 22.19 24.08 -9.54
CA ILE A 570 23.54 24.26 -10.08
C ILE A 570 24.16 25.46 -9.38
N MET A 571 25.34 25.25 -8.78
CA MET A 571 25.98 26.23 -7.91
C MET A 571 27.22 26.88 -8.55
N TYR A 572 27.39 28.18 -8.35
CA TYR A 572 28.59 28.98 -8.67
C TYR A 572 28.86 29.98 -7.54
N ASN A 573 30.04 29.95 -6.91
CA ASN A 573 30.42 30.83 -5.79
C ASN A 573 29.33 30.95 -4.69
N ASN A 574 28.81 29.81 -4.22
CA ASN A 574 27.72 29.70 -3.24
C ASN A 574 26.38 30.35 -3.65
N ARG A 575 26.22 30.66 -4.94
CA ARG A 575 24.95 31.13 -5.52
C ARG A 575 24.40 30.08 -6.48
N ILE A 576 23.08 29.95 -6.49
CA ILE A 576 22.40 29.16 -7.50
C ILE A 576 22.45 29.95 -8.80
N ILE A 577 22.87 29.32 -9.90
CA ILE A 577 22.86 29.92 -11.24
C ILE A 577 21.81 29.25 -12.15
N ALA A 578 21.44 28.01 -11.85
CA ALA A 578 20.39 27.29 -12.56
C ALA A 578 19.78 26.19 -11.70
N VAL A 579 18.64 25.67 -12.12
CA VAL A 579 17.94 24.53 -11.51
C VAL A 579 17.72 23.47 -12.58
N VAL A 580 18.20 22.26 -12.32
CA VAL A 580 17.93 21.07 -13.14
C VAL A 580 16.70 20.37 -12.57
N SER A 581 15.76 19.99 -13.41
CA SER A 581 14.54 19.28 -13.02
C SER A 581 14.29 18.06 -13.89
N LEU A 582 13.92 16.96 -13.24
CA LEU A 582 13.53 15.69 -13.86
C LEU A 582 12.00 15.51 -13.66
N HIS A 583 11.25 15.52 -14.75
CA HIS A 583 9.78 15.54 -14.72
C HIS A 583 9.12 14.17 -14.66
N HIS A 584 9.81 13.13 -15.13
CA HIS A 584 9.30 11.77 -15.11
C HIS A 584 10.42 10.79 -14.77
N LEU A 585 10.11 9.87 -13.85
CA LEU A 585 10.95 8.75 -13.47
C LEU A 585 10.02 7.56 -13.20
N PRO A 586 10.23 6.39 -13.83
CA PRO A 586 9.48 5.18 -13.50
C PRO A 586 9.55 4.89 -11.99
N PHE A 587 8.44 4.43 -11.40
CA PHE A 587 8.36 4.21 -9.95
C PHE A 587 9.43 3.24 -9.42
N GLU A 588 9.75 2.21 -10.20
CA GLU A 588 10.84 1.26 -9.95
C GLU A 588 12.22 1.92 -9.76
N ASN A 589 12.43 3.10 -10.37
CA ASN A 589 13.67 3.85 -10.28
C ASN A 589 13.62 4.93 -9.19
N PHE A 590 12.56 5.03 -8.40
CA PHE A 590 12.45 5.99 -7.29
C PHE A 590 13.20 5.50 -6.04
N THR A 591 14.50 5.26 -6.18
CA THR A 591 15.37 4.72 -5.14
C THR A 591 16.41 5.75 -4.70
N LEU A 592 17.00 5.55 -3.51
CA LEU A 592 18.09 6.40 -3.00
C LEU A 592 19.32 6.38 -3.95
N TYR A 593 19.54 5.27 -4.66
CA TYR A 593 20.59 5.17 -5.66
C TYR A 593 20.39 6.18 -6.79
N TYR A 594 19.21 6.22 -7.42
CA TYR A 594 18.92 7.17 -8.50
C TYR A 594 18.91 8.63 -8.02
N GLN A 595 18.49 8.88 -6.77
CA GLN A 595 18.57 10.21 -6.16
C GLN A 595 20.04 10.67 -6.02
N ASN A 596 20.91 9.80 -5.49
CA ASN A 596 22.34 10.09 -5.36
C ASN A 596 23.01 10.23 -6.71
N LEU A 597 22.66 9.38 -7.68
CA LEU A 597 23.19 9.42 -9.03
C LEU A 597 22.84 10.74 -9.73
N PHE A 598 21.58 11.19 -9.61
CA PHE A 598 21.14 12.48 -10.12
C PHE A 598 21.91 13.63 -9.46
N LYS A 599 22.07 13.60 -8.12
CA LYS A 599 22.84 14.60 -7.38
C LYS A 599 24.29 14.69 -7.87
N VAL A 600 24.99 13.57 -7.98
CA VAL A 600 26.38 13.51 -8.46
C VAL A 600 26.51 14.04 -9.89
N ALA A 601 25.58 13.68 -10.77
CA ALA A 601 25.57 14.19 -12.15
C ALA A 601 25.43 15.72 -12.18
N VAL A 602 24.52 16.30 -11.37
CA VAL A 602 24.33 17.75 -11.28
C VAL A 602 25.54 18.45 -10.67
N GLU A 603 26.24 17.83 -9.72
CA GLU A 603 27.50 18.35 -9.17
C GLU A 603 28.63 18.39 -10.23
N LEU A 604 28.74 17.36 -11.08
CA LEU A 604 29.70 17.35 -12.21
C LEU A 604 29.39 18.46 -13.23
N ILE A 605 28.11 18.67 -13.54
CA ILE A 605 27.65 19.77 -14.40
C ILE A 605 28.00 21.12 -13.77
N SER A 606 27.75 21.28 -12.47
CA SER A 606 28.09 22.50 -11.73
C SER A 606 29.59 22.78 -11.76
N SER A 607 30.42 21.77 -11.56
CA SER A 607 31.87 21.91 -11.64
C SER A 607 32.35 22.31 -13.04
N SER A 608 31.70 21.83 -14.09
CA SER A 608 32.06 22.16 -15.48
C SER A 608 31.67 23.60 -15.81
N LEU A 609 30.46 24.01 -15.43
CA LEU A 609 30.00 25.40 -15.55
C LEU A 609 30.87 26.37 -14.75
N PHE A 610 31.32 25.99 -13.57
CA PHE A 610 32.25 26.79 -12.78
C PHE A 610 33.56 27.07 -13.52
N LYS A 611 34.15 26.05 -14.18
CA LYS A 611 35.37 26.22 -14.98
C LYS A 611 35.15 27.15 -16.16
N ALA A 612 34.04 26.99 -16.88
CA ALA A 612 33.69 27.85 -18.00
C ALA A 612 33.51 29.31 -17.56
N HIS A 613 32.71 29.57 -16.52
CA HIS A 613 32.53 30.93 -16.01
C HIS A 613 33.83 31.58 -15.55
N ARG A 614 34.72 30.83 -14.87
CA ARG A 614 36.03 31.35 -14.47
C ARG A 614 36.92 31.68 -15.67
N TYR A 615 36.87 30.88 -16.75
CA TYR A 615 37.58 31.20 -17.98
C TYR A 615 37.04 32.46 -18.65
N LEU A 616 35.71 32.64 -18.66
CA LEU A 616 35.08 33.85 -19.21
C LEU A 616 35.44 35.11 -18.43
N GLU A 617 35.45 35.04 -17.10
CA GLU A 617 35.88 36.15 -16.25
C GLU A 617 37.36 36.49 -16.50
N ALA A 618 38.23 35.49 -16.69
CA ALA A 618 39.65 35.70 -16.95
C ALA A 618 39.96 36.25 -18.37
N THR A 619 39.08 36.01 -19.33
CA THR A 619 39.25 36.43 -20.75
C THR A 619 38.36 37.62 -21.12
N GLN A 620 37.71 38.26 -20.15
CA GLN A 620 36.76 39.35 -20.39
C GLN A 620 37.39 40.52 -21.17
N SER A 621 38.65 40.87 -20.89
CA SER A 621 39.37 41.92 -21.63
C SER A 621 39.67 41.57 -23.09
N GLU A 622 39.63 40.29 -23.46
CA GLU A 622 39.92 39.81 -24.81
C GLU A 622 38.64 39.60 -25.63
N ARG A 623 37.52 39.22 -24.99
CA ARG A 623 36.25 38.91 -25.67
C ARG A 623 35.44 40.15 -26.06
N TYR A 624 35.57 41.23 -25.29
CA TYR A 624 34.79 42.45 -25.47
C TYR A 624 35.64 43.55 -26.08
N ILE A 625 35.01 44.42 -26.87
CA ILE A 625 35.67 45.63 -27.36
C ILE A 625 35.93 46.55 -26.16
N GLU A 626 37.17 47.02 -26.03
CA GLU A 626 37.66 47.78 -24.86
C GLU A 626 36.69 48.90 -24.45
N GLY A 627 36.33 48.94 -23.16
CA GLY A 627 35.39 49.93 -22.61
C GLY A 627 33.90 49.66 -22.87
N THR A 628 33.52 48.53 -23.47
CA THR A 628 32.13 48.20 -23.80
C THR A 628 31.73 46.76 -23.45
N ASP A 629 30.43 46.47 -23.39
CA ASP A 629 29.87 45.12 -23.26
C ASP A 629 29.60 44.47 -24.63
N VAL A 630 30.20 45.00 -25.71
CA VAL A 630 30.03 44.51 -27.08
C VAL A 630 31.07 43.45 -27.41
N LEU A 631 30.61 42.25 -27.78
CA LEU A 631 31.50 41.17 -28.19
C LEU A 631 32.28 41.56 -29.45
N ASN A 632 33.57 41.22 -29.46
CA ASN A 632 34.38 41.25 -30.66
C ASN A 632 33.85 40.26 -31.71
N GLU A 633 34.34 40.36 -32.94
CA GLU A 633 33.82 39.59 -34.07
C GLU A 633 33.92 38.07 -33.86
N GLU A 634 35.08 37.58 -33.41
CA GLU A 634 35.34 36.15 -33.18
C GLU A 634 34.43 35.57 -32.08
N SER A 635 34.30 36.30 -30.96
CA SER A 635 33.45 35.88 -29.83
C SER A 635 31.97 35.94 -30.20
N PHE A 636 31.54 36.95 -30.97
CA PHE A 636 30.16 37.07 -31.43
C PHE A 636 29.76 35.91 -32.35
N LEU A 637 30.62 35.54 -33.31
CA LEU A 637 30.37 34.41 -34.20
C LEU A 637 30.28 33.08 -33.44
N THR A 638 31.11 32.90 -32.41
CA THR A 638 31.09 31.71 -31.54
C THR A 638 29.76 31.58 -30.80
N VAL A 639 29.26 32.67 -30.21
CA VAL A 639 27.95 32.69 -29.52
C VAL A 639 26.82 32.44 -30.51
N LEU A 640 26.88 33.05 -31.70
CA LEU A 640 25.87 32.85 -32.73
C LEU A 640 25.79 31.40 -33.21
N ASP A 641 26.92 30.71 -33.40
CA ASP A 641 26.94 29.30 -33.77
C ASP A 641 26.32 28.42 -32.67
N SER A 642 26.65 28.69 -31.39
CA SER A 642 26.03 28.02 -30.24
C SER A 642 24.50 28.13 -30.27
N LYS A 643 23.96 29.32 -30.58
CA LYS A 643 22.50 29.54 -30.68
C LYS A 643 21.87 28.76 -31.82
N LYS A 644 22.51 28.73 -32.99
CA LYS A 644 22.07 27.92 -34.14
C LYS A 644 22.04 26.44 -33.79
N GLN A 645 23.09 25.94 -33.14
CA GLN A 645 23.13 24.54 -32.68
C GLN A 645 22.03 24.25 -31.67
N THR A 646 21.76 25.16 -30.74
CA THR A 646 20.72 25.01 -29.71
C THR A 646 19.32 24.95 -30.33
N LYS A 647 19.04 25.79 -31.33
CA LYS A 647 17.79 25.76 -32.10
C LYS A 647 17.58 24.40 -32.78
N ILE A 648 18.60 23.87 -33.46
CA ILE A 648 18.53 22.57 -34.16
C ILE A 648 18.43 21.39 -33.18
N LYS A 649 19.25 21.42 -32.11
CA LYS A 649 19.38 20.29 -31.18
C LYS A 649 18.24 20.24 -30.17
N LEU A 650 17.77 21.37 -29.65
CA LEU A 650 16.83 21.44 -28.52
C LEU A 650 15.52 22.19 -28.81
N ASN A 651 15.34 22.69 -30.04
CA ASN A 651 14.14 23.44 -30.44
C ASN A 651 13.87 24.66 -29.55
N ILE A 652 14.94 25.43 -29.25
CA ILE A 652 14.88 26.71 -28.54
C ILE A 652 15.18 27.82 -29.55
N GLU A 653 14.22 28.70 -29.76
CA GLU A 653 14.29 29.77 -30.77
C GLU A 653 15.19 30.93 -30.30
N PHE A 654 15.79 31.65 -31.26
CA PHE A 654 16.45 32.92 -31.01
C PHE A 654 16.12 33.87 -32.17
N THR A 655 16.21 35.18 -31.94
CA THR A 655 16.01 36.18 -32.99
C THR A 655 17.24 37.06 -33.12
N LEU A 656 17.67 37.30 -34.36
CA LEU A 656 18.81 38.15 -34.67
C LEU A 656 18.34 39.52 -35.18
N LEU A 657 18.90 40.58 -34.61
CA LEU A 657 18.68 41.96 -35.03
C LEU A 657 19.99 42.55 -35.57
N VAL A 658 19.93 43.34 -36.64
CA VAL A 658 21.04 44.18 -37.11
C VAL A 658 20.75 45.64 -36.79
N ILE A 659 21.76 46.38 -36.38
CA ILE A 659 21.65 47.82 -36.10
C ILE A 659 21.98 48.58 -37.39
N SER A 660 21.02 49.35 -37.92
CA SER A 660 21.16 50.01 -39.22
C SER A 660 21.75 51.42 -39.18
N ASN A 661 21.93 52.02 -37.99
CA ASN A 661 22.57 53.34 -37.85
C ASN A 661 24.11 53.18 -37.77
N SER A 662 24.84 53.77 -38.71
CA SER A 662 26.30 53.65 -38.84
C SER A 662 27.13 54.65 -38.02
N ASP A 663 26.52 55.73 -37.52
CA ASP A 663 27.27 56.91 -37.04
C ASP A 663 27.32 57.06 -35.51
N ILE A 664 26.92 56.04 -34.75
CA ILE A 664 26.89 56.07 -33.28
C ILE A 664 28.22 55.54 -32.72
N GLN A 665 28.84 56.26 -31.79
CA GLN A 665 30.03 55.79 -31.08
C GLN A 665 29.71 54.52 -30.28
N ILE A 666 30.64 53.55 -30.27
CA ILE A 666 30.40 52.21 -29.72
C ILE A 666 30.07 52.22 -28.22
N GLU A 667 30.65 53.14 -27.45
CA GLU A 667 30.39 53.32 -26.02
C GLU A 667 28.95 53.82 -25.77
N GLU A 668 28.47 54.73 -26.61
CA GLU A 668 27.10 55.24 -26.54
C GLU A 668 26.09 54.15 -26.95
N LEU A 669 26.44 53.36 -27.97
CA LEU A 669 25.65 52.21 -28.42
C LEU A 669 25.53 51.16 -27.31
N SER A 670 26.65 50.78 -26.70
CA SER A 670 26.72 49.80 -25.61
C SER A 670 25.84 50.23 -24.44
N ASN A 671 25.95 51.48 -23.99
CA ASN A 671 25.17 52.01 -22.87
C ASN A 671 23.66 52.08 -23.15
N LYS A 672 23.28 52.52 -24.35
CA LYS A 672 21.86 52.60 -24.74
C LYS A 672 21.24 51.22 -24.85
N VAL A 673 21.91 50.27 -25.52
CA VAL A 673 21.35 48.95 -25.80
C VAL A 673 21.35 48.04 -24.57
N SER A 674 22.45 48.00 -23.80
CA SER A 674 22.60 47.13 -22.63
C SER A 674 21.47 47.28 -21.62
N SER A 675 20.95 48.49 -21.43
CA SER A 675 19.83 48.79 -20.52
C SER A 675 18.50 48.10 -20.90
N PHE A 676 18.34 47.72 -22.17
CA PHE A 676 17.13 47.07 -22.69
C PHE A 676 17.31 45.56 -22.92
N LEU A 677 18.56 45.07 -22.88
CA LEU A 677 18.86 43.66 -23.06
C LEU A 677 18.67 42.88 -21.76
N ARG A 678 18.26 41.63 -21.91
CA ARG A 678 18.24 40.68 -20.81
C ARG A 678 19.65 40.13 -20.59
N GLU A 679 19.91 39.56 -19.41
CA GLU A 679 21.20 38.90 -19.11
C GLU A 679 21.57 37.78 -20.09
N THR A 680 20.59 37.19 -20.77
CA THR A 680 20.78 36.14 -21.77
C THR A 680 20.91 36.67 -23.20
N ASP A 681 20.67 37.96 -23.42
CA ASP A 681 20.74 38.60 -24.73
C ASP A 681 22.11 39.25 -24.90
N VAL A 682 22.66 39.21 -26.11
CA VAL A 682 24.06 39.59 -26.34
C VAL A 682 24.18 40.51 -27.54
N ILE A 683 25.05 41.51 -27.46
CA ILE A 683 25.41 42.41 -28.56
C ILE A 683 26.84 42.12 -29.02
N GLY A 684 27.09 42.14 -30.32
CA GLY A 684 28.42 41.94 -30.86
C GLY A 684 28.61 42.47 -32.27
N LYS A 685 29.86 42.50 -32.72
CA LYS A 685 30.24 42.94 -34.05
C LYS A 685 30.19 41.76 -35.04
N GLY A 686 29.57 41.97 -36.20
CA GLY A 686 29.54 40.99 -37.29
C GLY A 686 30.70 41.16 -38.28
N PRO A 687 30.91 40.18 -39.18
CA PRO A 687 31.99 40.17 -40.17
C PRO A 687 31.89 41.26 -41.23
N ASP A 688 30.71 41.86 -41.40
CA ASP A 688 30.48 43.00 -42.29
C ASP A 688 30.71 44.36 -41.59
N GLY A 689 31.23 44.33 -40.36
CA GLY A 689 31.51 45.51 -39.56
C GLY A 689 30.29 46.13 -38.87
N ARG A 690 29.08 45.59 -39.07
CA ARG A 690 27.84 46.06 -38.39
C ARG A 690 27.69 45.42 -37.02
N TYR A 691 26.86 46.03 -36.17
CA TYR A 691 26.54 45.50 -34.85
C TYR A 691 25.21 44.74 -34.88
N TYR A 692 25.20 43.62 -34.16
CA TYR A 692 24.09 42.68 -34.11
C TYR A 692 23.70 42.39 -32.67
N ILE A 693 22.41 42.14 -32.45
CA ILE A 693 21.85 41.73 -31.17
C ILE A 693 21.23 40.34 -31.33
N ILE A 694 21.62 39.42 -30.45
CA ILE A 694 21.03 38.10 -30.31
C ILE A 694 20.06 38.14 -29.15
N LEU A 695 18.77 38.00 -29.46
CA LEU A 695 17.72 37.80 -28.46
C LEU A 695 17.53 36.30 -28.22
N SER A 696 17.78 35.86 -26.99
CA SER A 696 17.73 34.45 -26.60
C SER A 696 16.31 34.00 -26.25
N ASN A 697 15.92 32.80 -26.68
CA ASN A 697 14.60 32.21 -26.39
C ASN A 697 13.43 33.12 -26.81
N SER A 698 13.58 33.78 -27.97
CA SER A 698 12.62 34.76 -28.49
C SER A 698 12.24 34.45 -29.93
N GLU A 699 10.94 34.50 -30.20
CA GLU A 699 10.40 34.44 -31.56
C GLU A 699 10.23 35.85 -32.15
N LYS A 700 9.89 35.95 -33.44
CA LYS A 700 9.70 37.24 -34.12
C LYS A 700 8.70 38.17 -33.42
N GLN A 701 7.68 37.60 -32.77
CA GLN A 701 6.67 38.35 -32.02
C GLN A 701 7.25 38.93 -30.71
N ASP A 702 8.04 38.15 -29.99
CA ASP A 702 8.74 38.59 -28.77
C ASP A 702 9.77 39.68 -29.09
N ALA A 703 10.47 39.52 -30.22
CA ALA A 703 11.48 40.46 -30.68
C ALA A 703 10.88 41.84 -30.99
N ALA A 704 9.67 41.91 -31.55
CA ALA A 704 9.01 43.18 -31.88
C ALA A 704 8.89 44.14 -30.68
N ILE A 705 8.63 43.60 -29.48
CA ILE A 705 8.52 44.39 -28.24
C ILE A 705 9.87 45.00 -27.88
N VAL A 706 10.96 44.24 -28.05
CA VAL A 706 12.33 44.70 -27.76
C VAL A 706 12.77 45.70 -28.82
N THR A 707 12.47 45.45 -30.10
CA THR A 707 12.73 46.36 -31.20
C THR A 707 12.07 47.72 -30.96
N GLU A 708 10.81 47.76 -30.54
CA GLU A 708 10.10 49.02 -30.25
C GLU A 708 10.76 49.83 -29.12
N ARG A 709 11.24 49.16 -28.06
CA ARG A 709 11.95 49.80 -26.95
C ARG A 709 13.28 50.38 -27.38
N ILE A 710 14.05 49.64 -28.18
CA ILE A 710 15.34 50.11 -28.70
C ILE A 710 15.13 51.28 -29.68
N THR A 711 14.09 51.24 -30.52
CA THR A 711 13.74 52.35 -31.42
C THR A 711 13.46 53.67 -30.68
N LYS A 712 12.82 53.61 -29.51
CA LYS A 712 12.59 54.80 -28.67
C LYS A 712 13.87 55.45 -28.14
N SER A 713 15.00 54.73 -28.16
CA SER A 713 16.33 55.26 -27.77
C SER A 713 17.13 55.89 -28.92
N GLY A 714 16.56 55.93 -30.13
CA GLY A 714 17.19 56.52 -31.32
C GLY A 714 18.03 55.54 -32.16
N ILE A 715 17.97 54.24 -31.87
CA ILE A 715 18.67 53.17 -32.61
C ILE A 715 17.63 52.43 -33.43
N ILE A 716 17.91 52.09 -34.70
CA ILE A 716 16.96 51.35 -35.56
C ILE A 716 17.44 49.89 -35.69
N PRO A 717 16.82 48.93 -34.98
CA PRO A 717 17.12 47.51 -35.14
C PRO A 717 16.20 46.90 -36.21
N ILE A 718 16.78 46.10 -37.10
CA ILE A 718 16.04 45.37 -38.14
C ILE A 718 16.19 43.87 -37.87
N ILE A 719 15.08 43.14 -37.83
CA ILE A 719 15.10 41.67 -37.73
C ILE A 719 15.67 41.12 -39.05
N VAL A 720 16.77 40.37 -38.95
CA VAL A 720 17.41 39.74 -40.11
C VAL A 720 17.22 38.23 -40.08
N LYS A 721 17.22 37.61 -41.26
CA LYS A 721 17.25 36.14 -41.36
C LYS A 721 18.64 35.63 -40.99
N GLU A 722 18.66 34.52 -40.25
CA GLU A 722 19.86 33.86 -39.67
C GLU A 722 20.93 33.46 -40.70
N GLU A 723 20.58 33.44 -41.99
CA GLU A 723 21.40 33.01 -43.13
C GLU A 723 22.20 34.15 -43.79
N LEU A 724 21.93 35.43 -43.47
CA LEU A 724 22.50 36.60 -44.16
C LEU A 724 23.93 37.00 -43.72
N LEU A 725 24.51 36.34 -42.72
CA LEU A 725 25.82 36.70 -42.14
C LEU A 725 27.03 36.07 -42.84
N TYR A 726 26.82 35.17 -43.80
CA TYR A 726 27.87 34.45 -44.53
C TYR A 726 27.66 34.47 -46.07
N ALA A 727 26.79 35.36 -46.57
CA ALA A 727 26.50 35.53 -47.99
C ALA A 727 27.34 36.65 -48.62
#